data_AF-A0A416W9I3-F1
#
_entry.id   AF-A0A416W9I3-F1
#
_cell.length_a   1.000
_cell.length_b   1.000
_cell.length_c   1.000
_cell.angle_alpha   90.00
_cell.angle_beta   90.00
_cell.angle_gamma   90.00
#
_symmetry.space_group_name_H-M   'P 1'
#
loop_
_entity.id
_entity.type
_entity.pdbx_description
1 polymer ?
#
loop_
_entity_poly.entity_id
_entity_poly.type
_entity_poly.pdbx_seq_one_letter_code
_entity_poly.pdbx_strand_id
1 'polypeptide(L)'
;MEAIEVFDEFMESIQVTDEEKAAVSRIIMVSPSVKESNFIEQLKKQNPRWILEMIEVFRFELRQQGIVLEDFVLLGGVFERVLEWVFEGSSYLNGFDKTEKEIIKSRVERYWDEINAMKDAVSILSSGDEVGYISWKVERWKMSGNLLRKEQVIITINTIFRFSKNLNDLPSRDLVQLLYYSSSENLGEVKDYFHERVAWVKEHEEGLFYEERGEEHAERLESAIWVLGARILEGESSDELALTRSMFFRYIHEVCHSASELIRNNAFNSLLFYQKNTLFSWDDLLKFSVPDLAGAIVSKTSVALKDERVKRFEKVGQLSIDGEAITLSPYSVSRKPVFLLEVNGLELRVSSDKKIKLDGDFLDTLVSWKDVFAGYTIKQPEKEIRKERPPVGTVVKIRIKNIYQAKPILAFASVVDDFYEGEGALHVSNMTGVRLDTLECILYPGDLLYASVIESPDERLQFSITGEIDKYMIARYHAGEPCNALLLHVNEDLLTWVSESGFRIFTKPDVSFTPEVGSFYLLEIEKLFLNGYVAGRIEMPSNVTFDRHEAVAKLVRQYVNYCKGVVDVDTVGEKEVIENDDSFLTGNYIVELTRVLQLFMVSKNSVRNLNLLCFLKLVAHVSGDDKLKEYYDCCIRYLTAMQVFINGEGRTISNFTEIESDFLKFPVLKQRGDVFKLLAVFNKKEECDLRELYSHVEAHDKYLAKVAKLVLAAKLVASSPGAVESIRQELLELLSIDFENKEVEEEKIKFGSENGAREFKCSIVYPAEAQWQPDVDKQVGVILKTICGFLNGAGGVLYIGVNDFGIPDGIKNDLDYLRCNTDKYELFLRKEIAAYFGGDVNGLIVIKFRYFGNAIVCAVSVPEYHAVVMLNGVVWQRQGNSTLVVTSGDLRLLKRRKKMQADLAVMANAPLFPGDSGYEL
;
A
#
# COMPACT_ATOMS: atom_id res chain seq x y z
N MET A 1 9.90 -64.70 1.59
CA MET A 1 10.43 -65.32 2.82
C MET A 1 11.91 -65.03 2.91
N GLU A 2 12.76 -65.56 2.01
CA GLU A 2 14.22 -65.35 2.06
C GLU A 2 14.69 -63.89 2.15
N ALA A 3 14.10 -62.96 1.40
CA ALA A 3 14.50 -61.53 1.47
C ALA A 3 14.11 -60.83 2.80
N ILE A 4 13.08 -61.32 3.49
CA ILE A 4 12.64 -60.79 4.78
C ILE A 4 13.55 -61.33 5.88
N GLU A 5 13.91 -62.62 5.80
CA GLU A 5 14.87 -63.25 6.72
C GLU A 5 16.24 -62.56 6.66
N VAL A 6 16.77 -62.27 5.47
CA VAL A 6 18.04 -61.53 5.30
C VAL A 6 17.98 -60.13 5.89
N PHE A 7 16.84 -59.45 5.77
CA PHE A 7 16.64 -58.13 6.37
C PHE A 7 16.55 -58.21 7.89
N ASP A 8 15.79 -59.18 8.43
CA ASP A 8 15.62 -59.39 9.86
C ASP A 8 16.94 -59.78 10.54
N GLU A 9 17.73 -60.68 9.93
CA GLU A 9 19.08 -61.04 10.40
C GLU A 9 20.01 -59.82 10.47
N PHE A 10 19.93 -58.95 9.46
CA PHE A 10 20.70 -57.71 9.47
C PHE A 10 20.27 -56.78 10.62
N MET A 11 18.97 -56.58 10.82
CA MET A 11 18.43 -55.74 11.90
C MET A 11 18.81 -56.27 13.29
N GLU A 12 18.87 -57.59 13.47
CA GLU A 12 19.39 -58.22 14.68
C GLU A 12 20.90 -57.96 14.87
N SER A 13 21.67 -57.99 13.78
CA SER A 13 23.13 -57.77 13.82
C SER A 13 23.52 -56.36 14.31
N ILE A 14 22.66 -55.37 14.09
CA ILE A 14 22.83 -53.99 14.58
C ILE A 14 22.05 -53.72 15.88
N GLN A 15 21.56 -54.77 16.56
CA GLN A 15 20.91 -54.73 17.87
C GLN A 15 19.64 -53.85 17.94
N VAL A 16 18.85 -53.81 16.87
CA VAL A 16 17.63 -52.98 16.80
C VAL A 16 16.57 -53.47 17.79
N THR A 17 15.95 -52.55 18.54
CA THR A 17 14.88 -52.86 19.49
C THR A 17 13.55 -53.15 18.80
N ASP A 18 12.60 -53.78 19.49
CA ASP A 18 11.28 -54.09 18.92
C ASP A 18 10.50 -52.83 18.50
N GLU A 19 10.64 -51.73 19.26
CA GLU A 19 10.01 -50.44 18.96
C GLU A 19 10.56 -49.81 17.68
N GLU A 20 11.88 -49.83 17.52
CA GLU A 20 12.57 -49.36 16.31
C GLU A 20 12.25 -50.24 15.10
N LYS A 21 12.21 -51.56 15.29
CA LYS A 21 11.84 -52.51 14.23
C LYS A 21 10.40 -52.25 13.75
N ALA A 22 9.51 -51.91 14.66
CA ALA A 22 8.15 -51.49 14.32
C ALA A 22 8.14 -50.16 13.56
N ALA A 23 8.92 -49.16 13.96
CA ALA A 23 9.04 -47.88 13.25
C ALA A 23 9.58 -48.05 11.81
N VAL A 24 10.63 -48.86 11.63
CA VAL A 24 11.20 -49.20 10.31
C VAL A 24 10.16 -49.91 9.43
N SER A 25 9.39 -50.84 9.99
CA SER A 25 8.34 -51.54 9.25
C SER A 25 7.19 -50.62 8.84
N ARG A 26 6.83 -49.63 9.68
CA ARG A 26 5.75 -48.68 9.40
C ARG A 26 6.13 -47.63 8.36
N ILE A 27 7.38 -47.13 8.40
CA ILE A 27 7.79 -45.95 7.64
C ILE A 27 8.70 -46.33 6.48
N ILE A 28 9.81 -47.00 6.75
CA ILE A 28 10.82 -47.34 5.73
C ILE A 28 10.25 -48.34 4.74
N MET A 29 9.67 -49.45 5.21
CA MET A 29 9.20 -50.53 4.32
C MET A 29 7.99 -50.17 3.45
N VAL A 30 7.26 -49.11 3.81
CA VAL A 30 6.08 -48.63 3.08
C VAL A 30 6.39 -47.35 2.29
N SER A 31 7.60 -46.81 2.42
CA SER A 31 8.06 -45.60 1.75
C SER A 31 7.83 -45.65 0.23
N PRO A 32 7.35 -44.57 -0.40
CA PRO A 32 7.34 -44.45 -1.86
C PRO A 32 8.73 -44.63 -2.47
N SER A 33 9.78 -44.15 -1.80
CA SER A 33 11.18 -44.27 -2.26
C SER A 33 11.66 -45.72 -2.32
N VAL A 34 11.06 -46.63 -1.54
CA VAL A 34 11.32 -48.08 -1.63
C VAL A 34 10.82 -48.68 -2.95
N LYS A 35 9.76 -48.11 -3.54
CA LYS A 35 9.23 -48.55 -4.85
C LYS A 35 10.01 -47.98 -6.02
N GLU A 36 10.59 -46.80 -5.85
CA GLU A 36 11.38 -46.11 -6.87
C GLU A 36 12.86 -46.51 -6.86
N SER A 37 13.38 -46.96 -5.71
CA SER A 37 14.74 -47.49 -5.58
C SER A 37 14.83 -48.97 -5.96
N ASN A 38 16.06 -49.44 -6.22
CA ASN A 38 16.31 -50.86 -6.44
C ASN A 38 16.39 -51.65 -5.11
N PHE A 39 16.01 -51.06 -3.97
CA PHE A 39 16.20 -51.63 -2.64
C PHE A 39 15.66 -53.07 -2.53
N ILE A 40 14.37 -53.28 -2.84
CA ILE A 40 13.73 -54.61 -2.75
C ILE A 40 14.32 -55.59 -3.76
N GLU A 41 14.71 -55.12 -4.95
CA GLU A 41 15.29 -55.98 -5.99
C GLU A 41 16.71 -56.43 -5.62
N GLN A 42 17.55 -55.53 -5.10
CA GLN A 42 18.91 -55.85 -4.65
C GLN A 42 18.88 -56.73 -3.40
N LEU A 43 17.93 -56.51 -2.50
CA LEU A 43 17.72 -57.35 -1.31
C LEU A 43 17.35 -58.78 -1.70
N LYS A 44 16.43 -58.95 -2.65
CA LYS A 44 16.07 -60.28 -3.21
C LYS A 44 17.24 -60.97 -3.91
N LYS A 45 18.11 -60.20 -4.58
CA LYS A 45 19.32 -60.70 -5.24
C LYS A 45 20.49 -60.93 -4.25
N GLN A 46 20.31 -60.61 -2.97
CA GLN A 46 21.36 -60.60 -1.94
C GLN A 46 22.62 -59.82 -2.37
N ASN A 47 22.45 -58.80 -3.23
CA ASN A 47 23.57 -57.96 -3.67
C ASN A 47 23.92 -56.98 -2.55
N PRO A 48 25.16 -56.92 -2.06
CA PRO A 48 25.55 -56.05 -0.93
C PRO A 48 25.14 -54.59 -1.11
N ARG A 49 24.94 -54.11 -2.34
CA ARG A 49 24.43 -52.76 -2.63
C ARG A 49 23.05 -52.44 -2.05
N TRP A 50 22.25 -53.45 -1.65
CA TRP A 50 20.93 -53.20 -1.05
C TRP A 50 21.01 -52.33 0.21
N ILE A 51 22.10 -52.40 0.99
CA ILE A 51 22.32 -51.57 2.19
C ILE A 51 22.54 -50.10 1.81
N LEU A 52 23.21 -49.81 0.68
CA LEU A 52 23.39 -48.44 0.19
C LEU A 52 22.05 -47.84 -0.26
N GLU A 53 21.22 -48.62 -0.94
CA GLU A 53 19.85 -48.20 -1.31
C GLU A 53 19.01 -47.96 -0.05
N MET A 54 19.15 -48.81 0.96
CA MET A 54 18.49 -48.63 2.26
C MET A 54 18.90 -47.31 2.93
N ILE A 55 20.19 -46.98 2.95
CA ILE A 55 20.71 -45.72 3.49
C ILE A 55 20.06 -44.51 2.81
N GLU A 56 19.90 -44.54 1.48
CA GLU A 56 19.24 -43.45 0.76
C GLU A 56 17.74 -43.35 1.10
N VAL A 57 17.04 -44.47 1.29
CA VAL A 57 15.65 -44.49 1.76
C VAL A 57 15.53 -43.89 3.16
N PHE A 58 16.39 -44.29 4.11
CA PHE A 58 16.40 -43.70 5.46
C PHE A 58 16.65 -42.20 5.41
N ARG A 59 17.64 -41.76 4.63
CA ARG A 59 17.95 -40.33 4.47
C ARG A 59 16.78 -39.56 3.85
N PHE A 60 16.06 -40.16 2.90
CA PHE A 60 14.87 -39.56 2.31
C PHE A 60 13.75 -39.41 3.34
N GLU A 61 13.43 -40.47 4.07
CA GLU A 61 12.34 -40.49 5.07
C GLU A 61 12.61 -39.55 6.25
N LEU A 62 13.84 -39.50 6.75
CA LEU A 62 14.22 -38.56 7.81
C LEU A 62 14.01 -37.09 7.41
N ARG A 63 14.01 -36.77 6.11
CA ARG A 63 13.78 -35.42 5.56
C ARG A 63 12.31 -35.12 5.23
N GLN A 64 11.41 -36.11 5.28
CA GLN A 64 9.99 -35.90 4.91
C GLN A 64 9.23 -35.21 6.03
N GLN A 65 8.59 -34.06 5.77
CA GLN A 65 7.91 -33.24 6.79
C GLN A 65 6.90 -34.01 7.66
N GLY A 66 6.24 -35.05 7.13
CA GLY A 66 5.22 -35.83 7.84
C GLY A 66 5.71 -36.75 8.98
N ILE A 67 7.02 -36.90 9.20
CA ILE A 67 7.52 -37.71 10.31
C ILE A 67 7.29 -37.00 11.66
N VAL A 68 6.85 -37.74 12.67
CA VAL A 68 6.72 -37.22 14.05
C VAL A 68 8.04 -37.37 14.82
N LEU A 69 8.26 -36.54 15.83
CA LEU A 69 9.52 -36.51 16.59
C LEU A 69 9.90 -37.88 17.20
N GLU A 70 8.92 -38.64 17.70
CA GLU A 70 9.17 -39.98 18.27
C GLU A 70 9.74 -40.94 17.22
N ASP A 71 9.08 -41.06 16.07
CA ASP A 71 9.54 -41.91 14.97
C ASP A 71 10.87 -41.40 14.37
N PHE A 72 11.08 -40.07 14.35
CA PHE A 72 12.35 -39.47 13.91
C PHE A 72 13.53 -39.91 14.77
N VAL A 73 13.36 -39.91 16.10
CA VAL A 73 14.40 -40.34 17.04
C VAL A 73 14.70 -41.83 16.90
N LEU A 74 13.66 -42.67 16.81
CA LEU A 74 13.80 -44.11 16.62
C LEU A 74 14.52 -44.44 15.30
N LEU A 75 14.06 -43.87 14.19
CA LEU A 75 14.69 -44.10 12.89
C LEU A 75 16.09 -43.51 12.79
N GLY A 76 16.36 -42.38 13.43
CA GLY A 76 17.69 -41.78 13.51
C GLY A 76 18.69 -42.68 14.23
N GLY A 77 18.28 -43.31 15.34
CA GLY A 77 19.13 -44.27 16.08
C GLY A 77 19.42 -45.56 15.32
N VAL A 78 18.46 -46.05 14.52
CA VAL A 78 18.71 -47.16 13.59
C VAL A 78 19.65 -46.73 12.47
N PHE A 79 19.41 -45.56 11.87
CA PHE A 79 20.21 -45.06 10.76
C PHE A 79 21.68 -44.87 11.15
N GLU A 80 21.95 -44.30 12.32
CA GLU A 80 23.30 -44.18 12.88
C GLU A 80 24.01 -45.54 12.97
N ARG A 81 23.34 -46.56 13.54
CA ARG A 81 23.92 -47.90 13.66
C ARG A 81 24.14 -48.59 12.31
N VAL A 82 23.30 -48.32 11.32
CA VAL A 82 23.51 -48.77 9.94
C VAL A 82 24.78 -48.14 9.36
N LEU A 83 24.97 -46.82 9.55
CA LEU A 83 26.17 -46.12 9.07
C LEU A 83 27.44 -46.62 9.77
N GLU A 84 27.39 -46.80 11.10
CA GLU A 84 28.48 -47.35 11.91
C GLU A 84 28.85 -48.76 11.44
N TRP A 85 27.85 -49.63 11.23
CA TRP A 85 28.06 -50.99 10.74
C TRP A 85 28.70 -51.03 9.36
N VAL A 86 28.29 -50.14 8.44
CA VAL A 86 28.91 -50.03 7.11
C VAL A 86 30.35 -49.55 7.19
N PHE A 87 30.65 -48.61 8.09
CA PHE A 87 31.95 -47.95 8.14
C PHE A 87 33.01 -48.73 8.95
N GLU A 88 32.66 -49.14 10.17
CA GLU A 88 33.59 -49.74 11.14
C GLU A 88 33.08 -51.02 11.82
N GLY A 89 31.76 -51.22 11.90
CA GLY A 89 31.16 -52.36 12.60
C GLY A 89 31.15 -53.68 11.80
N SER A 90 31.65 -53.70 10.56
CA SER A 90 31.66 -54.91 9.72
C SER A 90 32.78 -54.93 8.68
N SER A 91 32.92 -56.08 8.00
CA SER A 91 33.82 -56.22 6.84
C SER A 91 33.19 -55.83 5.50
N TYR A 92 31.99 -55.22 5.51
CA TYR A 92 31.18 -54.90 4.34
C TYR A 92 31.96 -54.16 3.24
N LEU A 93 32.73 -53.13 3.59
CA LEU A 93 33.51 -52.34 2.63
C LEU A 93 34.66 -53.12 1.95
N ASN A 94 35.00 -54.32 2.42
CA ASN A 94 36.02 -55.14 1.75
C ASN A 94 35.49 -55.83 0.49
N GLY A 95 34.17 -55.83 0.28
CA GLY A 95 33.52 -56.38 -0.92
C GLY A 95 33.53 -55.46 -2.13
N PHE A 96 34.03 -54.23 -2.00
CA PHE A 96 34.03 -53.20 -3.06
C PHE A 96 35.45 -52.88 -3.53
N ASP A 97 35.57 -52.36 -4.76
CA ASP A 97 36.85 -51.90 -5.27
C ASP A 97 37.36 -50.64 -4.54
N LYS A 98 38.63 -50.29 -4.74
CA LYS A 98 39.27 -49.17 -4.03
C LYS A 98 38.60 -47.82 -4.31
N THR A 99 38.08 -47.59 -5.51
CA THR A 99 37.46 -46.33 -5.90
C THR A 99 36.07 -46.22 -5.31
N GLU A 100 35.27 -47.28 -5.43
CA GLU A 100 33.93 -47.37 -4.85
C GLU A 100 33.99 -47.26 -3.32
N LYS A 101 34.96 -47.90 -2.68
CA LYS A 101 35.16 -47.83 -1.24
C LYS A 101 35.37 -46.39 -0.74
N GLU A 102 36.18 -45.58 -1.42
CA GLU A 102 36.38 -44.18 -1.04
C GLU A 102 35.12 -43.32 -1.28
N ILE A 103 34.35 -43.59 -2.33
CA ILE A 103 33.06 -42.91 -2.57
C ILE A 103 32.05 -43.23 -1.47
N ILE A 104 31.95 -44.51 -1.08
CA ILE A 104 31.05 -44.95 -0.02
C ILE A 104 31.46 -44.34 1.32
N LYS A 105 32.76 -44.35 1.66
CA LYS A 105 33.28 -43.72 2.89
C LYS A 105 32.91 -42.24 2.97
N SER A 106 33.25 -41.45 1.95
CA SER A 106 32.95 -40.02 1.94
C SER A 106 31.45 -39.74 2.06
N ARG A 107 30.61 -40.60 1.46
CA ARG A 107 29.15 -40.49 1.59
C ARG A 107 28.67 -40.81 3.01
N VAL A 108 29.16 -41.89 3.60
CA VAL A 108 28.80 -42.32 4.97
C VAL A 108 29.25 -41.27 5.99
N GLU A 109 30.47 -40.74 5.87
CA GLU A 109 30.97 -39.65 6.72
C GLU A 109 30.10 -38.40 6.63
N ARG A 110 29.68 -38.01 5.42
CA ARG A 110 28.75 -36.89 5.25
C ARG A 110 27.39 -37.17 5.91
N TYR A 111 26.83 -38.37 5.73
CA TYR A 111 25.54 -38.72 6.35
C TYR A 111 25.65 -38.85 7.87
N TRP A 112 26.82 -39.26 8.37
CA TRP A 112 27.15 -39.27 9.78
C TRP A 112 27.13 -37.86 10.38
N ASP A 113 27.74 -36.89 9.67
CA ASP A 113 27.67 -35.48 10.09
C ASP A 113 26.24 -34.92 10.03
N GLU A 114 25.44 -35.29 9.02
CA GLU A 114 24.03 -34.90 8.91
C GLU A 114 23.20 -35.44 10.09
N ILE A 115 23.32 -36.73 10.42
CA ILE A 115 22.54 -37.34 11.53
C ILE A 115 23.00 -36.83 12.89
N ASN A 116 24.30 -36.57 13.08
CA ASN A 116 24.79 -35.96 14.33
C ASN A 116 24.21 -34.56 14.52
N ALA A 117 24.17 -33.74 13.48
CA ALA A 117 23.56 -32.41 13.55
C ALA A 117 22.06 -32.46 13.89
N MET A 118 21.34 -33.48 13.40
CA MET A 118 19.94 -33.74 13.74
C MET A 118 19.78 -34.21 15.19
N LYS A 119 20.66 -35.10 15.68
CA LYS A 119 20.66 -35.55 17.08
C LYS A 119 21.00 -34.42 18.05
N ASP A 120 21.94 -33.55 17.68
CA ASP A 120 22.23 -32.33 18.44
C ASP A 120 20.96 -31.47 18.57
N ALA A 121 20.19 -31.31 17.49
CA ALA A 121 18.89 -30.62 17.55
C ALA A 121 17.90 -31.31 18.49
N VAL A 122 17.78 -32.64 18.46
CA VAL A 122 16.92 -33.40 19.39
C VAL A 122 17.36 -33.21 20.84
N SER A 123 18.66 -33.16 21.11
CA SER A 123 19.19 -32.88 22.45
C SER A 123 18.81 -31.48 22.92
N ILE A 124 18.88 -30.48 22.04
CA ILE A 124 18.49 -29.09 22.32
C ILE A 124 16.98 -28.97 22.57
N LEU A 125 16.17 -29.66 21.76
CA LEU A 125 14.71 -29.75 21.93
C LEU A 125 14.37 -30.39 23.29
N SER A 126 15.10 -31.44 23.68
CA SER A 126 14.88 -32.13 24.95
C SER A 126 15.27 -31.28 26.17
N SER A 127 16.23 -30.35 26.02
CA SER A 127 16.61 -29.41 27.09
C SER A 127 15.74 -28.16 27.15
N GLY A 128 14.92 -27.88 26.12
CA GLY A 128 14.11 -26.66 26.02
C GLY A 128 14.93 -25.39 25.78
N ASP A 129 16.15 -25.51 25.26
CA ASP A 129 17.06 -24.37 25.00
C ASP A 129 17.10 -24.03 23.49
N GLU A 130 15.98 -24.22 22.79
CA GLU A 130 15.93 -24.04 21.33
C GLU A 130 16.19 -22.58 20.94
N VAL A 131 15.50 -21.67 21.63
CA VAL A 131 15.60 -20.22 21.39
C VAL A 131 17.01 -19.73 21.73
N GLY A 132 17.56 -20.14 22.88
CA GLY A 132 18.91 -19.75 23.31
C GLY A 132 19.98 -20.19 22.32
N TYR A 133 19.90 -21.43 21.82
CA TYR A 133 20.81 -21.93 20.79
C TYR A 133 20.71 -21.12 19.48
N ILE A 134 19.49 -20.89 18.98
CA ILE A 134 19.27 -20.16 17.73
C ILE A 134 19.81 -18.73 17.84
N SER A 135 19.41 -17.99 18.87
CA SER A 135 19.85 -16.61 19.09
C SER A 135 21.37 -16.51 19.21
N TRP A 136 22.00 -17.45 19.90
CA TRP A 136 23.46 -17.52 19.99
C TRP A 136 24.13 -17.74 18.62
N LYS A 137 23.60 -18.63 17.79
CA LYS A 137 24.14 -18.89 16.43
C LYS A 137 23.94 -17.70 15.51
N VAL A 138 22.77 -17.07 15.56
CA VAL A 138 22.46 -15.86 14.76
C VAL A 138 23.43 -14.73 15.09
N GLU A 139 23.67 -14.48 16.38
CA GLU A 139 24.61 -13.44 16.84
C GLU A 139 26.05 -13.72 16.36
N ARG A 140 26.50 -14.99 16.44
CA ARG A 140 27.82 -15.41 15.93
C ARG A 140 27.95 -15.23 14.42
N TRP A 141 26.87 -15.55 13.69
CA TRP A 141 26.82 -15.37 12.24
C TRP A 141 26.89 -13.88 11.89
N LYS A 142 26.13 -13.02 12.58
CA LYS A 142 26.15 -11.57 12.40
C LYS A 142 27.53 -10.97 12.67
N MET A 143 28.20 -11.37 13.74
CA MET A 143 29.53 -10.83 14.11
C MET A 143 30.63 -11.15 13.10
N SER A 144 30.64 -12.35 12.51
CA SER A 144 31.79 -12.85 11.73
C SER A 144 31.48 -13.07 10.25
N GLY A 145 30.21 -12.99 9.84
CA GLY A 145 29.71 -13.39 8.53
C GLY A 145 29.79 -14.89 8.25
N ASN A 146 30.30 -15.69 9.18
CA ASN A 146 30.61 -17.10 8.98
C ASN A 146 30.17 -17.95 10.18
N LEU A 147 29.94 -19.23 9.93
CA LEU A 147 29.68 -20.22 10.98
C LEU A 147 30.68 -21.37 10.88
N LEU A 148 31.24 -21.76 12.02
CA LEU A 148 32.00 -23.01 12.11
C LEU A 148 31.04 -24.17 11.90
N ARG A 149 31.39 -25.13 11.03
CA ARG A 149 30.53 -26.27 10.69
C ARG A 149 29.14 -25.82 10.22
N LYS A 150 29.14 -24.86 9.29
CA LYS A 150 27.93 -24.17 8.80
C LYS A 150 26.83 -25.12 8.35
N GLU A 151 27.16 -26.15 7.58
CA GLU A 151 26.18 -27.13 7.09
C GLU A 151 25.49 -27.87 8.23
N GLN A 152 26.25 -28.33 9.23
CA GLN A 152 25.70 -28.97 10.42
C GLN A 152 24.81 -28.00 11.20
N VAL A 153 25.24 -26.75 11.41
CA VAL A 153 24.42 -25.74 12.10
C VAL A 153 23.09 -25.47 11.38
N ILE A 154 23.10 -25.40 10.04
CA ILE A 154 21.87 -25.23 9.24
C ILE A 154 20.94 -26.43 9.40
N ILE A 155 21.47 -27.66 9.37
CA ILE A 155 20.68 -28.88 9.60
C ILE A 155 20.08 -28.85 11.01
N THR A 156 20.85 -28.48 12.03
CA THR A 156 20.37 -28.36 13.41
C THR A 156 19.23 -27.34 13.50
N ILE A 157 19.39 -26.15 12.91
CA ILE A 157 18.36 -25.10 12.92
C ILE A 157 17.09 -25.57 12.21
N ASN A 158 17.17 -26.11 10.99
CA ASN A 158 15.99 -26.62 10.29
C ASN A 158 15.28 -27.73 11.09
N THR A 159 16.04 -28.63 11.72
CA THR A 159 15.48 -29.69 12.56
C THR A 159 14.77 -29.13 13.79
N ILE A 160 15.31 -28.08 14.41
CA ILE A 160 14.65 -27.36 15.51
C ILE A 160 13.36 -26.71 15.03
N PHE A 161 13.39 -25.98 13.90
CA PHE A 161 12.20 -25.31 13.34
C PHE A 161 11.08 -26.28 13.01
N ARG A 162 11.46 -27.47 12.56
CA ARG A 162 10.53 -28.53 12.20
C ARG A 162 9.78 -29.16 13.39
N PHE A 163 10.42 -29.29 14.55
CA PHE A 163 9.87 -30.06 15.68
C PHE A 163 9.58 -29.24 16.94
N SER A 164 10.15 -28.05 17.08
CA SER A 164 9.98 -27.23 18.27
C SER A 164 8.56 -26.66 18.36
N LYS A 165 8.02 -26.64 19.58
CA LYS A 165 6.75 -25.98 19.92
C LYS A 165 6.95 -24.62 20.62
N ASN A 166 8.18 -24.27 20.95
CA ASN A 166 8.52 -23.12 21.81
C ASN A 166 9.06 -21.92 21.01
N LEU A 167 9.02 -21.96 19.69
CA LEU A 167 9.57 -20.89 18.84
C LEU A 167 8.80 -19.57 18.95
N ASN A 168 7.65 -19.54 19.62
CA ASN A 168 6.92 -18.29 19.87
C ASN A 168 7.74 -17.26 20.65
N ASP A 169 8.68 -17.73 21.48
CA ASP A 169 9.58 -16.88 22.27
C ASP A 169 10.85 -16.48 21.49
N LEU A 170 11.01 -16.95 20.25
CA LEU A 170 12.14 -16.62 19.38
C LEU A 170 12.03 -15.13 18.98
N PRO A 171 13.04 -14.28 19.28
CA PRO A 171 12.97 -12.87 18.94
C PRO A 171 12.76 -12.65 17.44
N SER A 172 11.82 -11.79 17.07
CA SER A 172 11.50 -11.49 15.66
C SER A 172 12.71 -10.96 14.87
N ARG A 173 13.62 -10.25 15.53
CA ARG A 173 14.92 -9.86 14.98
C ARG A 173 15.72 -11.06 14.48
N ASP A 174 15.81 -12.11 15.30
CA ASP A 174 16.62 -13.30 14.99
C ASP A 174 15.96 -14.13 13.89
N LEU A 175 14.62 -14.22 13.90
CA LEU A 175 13.85 -14.84 12.82
C LEU A 175 14.10 -14.14 11.48
N VAL A 176 13.97 -12.81 11.44
CA VAL A 176 14.21 -12.01 10.23
C VAL A 176 15.67 -12.12 9.76
N GLN A 177 16.62 -12.20 10.69
CA GLN A 177 18.03 -12.40 10.37
C GLN A 177 18.28 -13.78 9.73
N LEU A 178 17.63 -14.84 10.21
CA LEU A 178 17.69 -16.17 9.59
C LEU A 178 17.01 -16.18 8.21
N LEU A 179 15.87 -15.49 8.07
CA LEU A 179 15.19 -15.33 6.79
C LEU A 179 16.10 -14.63 5.77
N TYR A 180 16.81 -13.58 6.17
CA TYR A 180 17.79 -12.93 5.31
C TYR A 180 18.86 -13.93 4.82
N TYR A 181 19.40 -14.77 5.72
CA TYR A 181 20.37 -15.80 5.35
C TYR A 181 19.78 -16.94 4.49
N SER A 182 18.47 -17.22 4.58
CA SER A 182 17.77 -18.22 3.77
C SER A 182 17.73 -17.89 2.27
N SER A 183 18.12 -16.66 1.89
CA SER A 183 18.26 -16.26 0.49
C SER A 183 19.51 -16.86 -0.16
N SER A 184 20.57 -17.13 0.61
CA SER A 184 21.81 -17.77 0.14
C SER A 184 21.97 -19.21 0.62
N GLU A 185 21.21 -19.63 1.63
CA GLU A 185 21.38 -20.91 2.32
C GLU A 185 20.11 -21.76 2.32
N ASN A 186 20.25 -23.06 2.56
CA ASN A 186 19.13 -24.00 2.58
C ASN A 186 18.40 -24.00 3.94
N LEU A 187 17.68 -22.91 4.24
CA LEU A 187 16.86 -22.71 5.45
C LEU A 187 15.36 -22.72 5.10
N GLY A 188 14.87 -23.81 4.51
CA GLY A 188 13.48 -23.93 4.05
C GLY A 188 12.45 -23.82 5.17
N GLU A 189 12.62 -24.60 6.24
CA GLU A 189 11.69 -24.65 7.39
C GLU A 189 11.55 -23.28 8.09
N VAL A 190 12.60 -22.45 8.03
CA VAL A 190 12.57 -21.08 8.56
C VAL A 190 11.61 -20.19 7.76
N LYS A 191 11.56 -20.36 6.43
CA LYS A 191 10.64 -19.58 5.56
C LYS A 191 9.19 -19.94 5.86
N ASP A 192 8.90 -21.23 5.98
CA ASP A 192 7.54 -21.70 6.28
C ASP A 192 7.07 -21.14 7.63
N TYR A 193 7.88 -21.26 8.68
CA TYR A 193 7.58 -20.67 10.00
C TYR A 193 7.47 -19.14 9.95
N PHE A 194 8.30 -18.46 9.15
CA PHE A 194 8.19 -17.01 8.97
C PHE A 194 6.84 -16.61 8.36
N HIS A 195 6.36 -17.33 7.35
CA HIS A 195 5.04 -17.08 6.76
C HIS A 195 3.90 -17.35 7.75
N GLU A 196 4.01 -18.39 8.58
CA GLU A 196 3.08 -18.62 9.70
C GLU A 196 3.10 -17.44 10.69
N ARG A 197 4.28 -16.91 11.02
CA ARG A 197 4.43 -15.73 11.89
C ARG A 197 3.80 -14.48 11.29
N VAL A 198 3.95 -14.25 9.98
CA VAL A 198 3.28 -13.15 9.26
C VAL A 198 1.76 -13.30 9.33
N ALA A 199 1.24 -14.51 9.09
CA ALA A 199 -0.20 -14.77 9.18
C ALA A 199 -0.72 -14.52 10.61
N TRP A 200 0.00 -15.01 11.61
CA TRP A 200 -0.33 -14.78 13.03
C TRP A 200 -0.41 -13.30 13.38
N VAL A 201 0.54 -12.47 12.93
CA VAL A 201 0.52 -11.02 13.17
C VAL A 201 -0.73 -10.38 12.54
N LYS A 202 -1.12 -10.82 11.34
CA LYS A 202 -2.33 -10.34 10.65
C LYS A 202 -3.61 -10.78 11.37
N GLU A 203 -3.65 -12.00 11.91
CA GLU A 203 -4.81 -12.50 12.65
C GLU A 203 -4.97 -11.83 14.03
N HIS A 204 -3.87 -11.40 14.65
CA HIS A 204 -3.87 -10.78 15.99
C HIS A 204 -3.83 -9.24 15.94
N GLU A 205 -4.01 -8.64 14.77
CA GLU A 205 -3.99 -7.19 14.59
C GLU A 205 -5.01 -6.45 15.46
N GLU A 206 -6.14 -7.10 15.76
CA GLU A 206 -7.22 -6.54 16.56
C GLU A 206 -6.83 -6.45 18.04
N GLY A 207 -6.13 -7.48 18.55
CA GLY A 207 -5.57 -7.48 19.90
C GLY A 207 -4.57 -6.34 20.05
N LEU A 208 -3.61 -6.26 19.14
CA LEU A 208 -2.63 -5.16 19.10
C LEU A 208 -3.32 -3.79 19.07
N PHE A 209 -4.39 -3.64 18.30
CA PHE A 209 -5.09 -2.37 18.23
C PHE A 209 -5.75 -1.94 19.55
N TYR A 210 -6.39 -2.85 20.29
CA TYR A 210 -7.13 -2.52 21.53
C TYR A 210 -6.31 -2.61 22.82
N GLU A 211 -5.07 -3.08 22.77
CA GLU A 211 -4.17 -3.20 23.92
C GLU A 211 -3.87 -1.86 24.63
N GLU A 212 -3.55 -1.93 25.92
CA GLU A 212 -3.11 -0.76 26.68
C GLU A 212 -1.77 -0.26 26.12
N ARG A 213 -1.67 1.05 25.88
CA ARG A 213 -0.43 1.65 25.37
C ARG A 213 0.62 1.72 26.49
N GLY A 214 1.81 1.19 26.24
CA GLY A 214 2.92 1.11 27.19
C GLY A 214 4.14 0.43 26.57
N GLU A 215 5.16 0.14 27.39
CA GLU A 215 6.42 -0.47 26.95
C GLU A 215 6.19 -1.87 26.33
N GLU A 216 5.42 -2.73 27.00
CA GLU A 216 5.12 -4.08 26.51
C GLU A 216 4.38 -4.05 25.16
N HIS A 217 3.45 -3.11 24.99
CA HIS A 217 2.75 -2.93 23.72
C HIS A 217 3.70 -2.45 22.62
N ALA A 218 4.61 -1.52 22.94
CA ALA A 218 5.63 -1.06 21.99
C ALA A 218 6.56 -2.20 21.55
N GLU A 219 6.99 -3.08 22.47
CA GLU A 219 7.80 -4.26 22.14
C GLU A 219 7.08 -5.22 21.19
N ARG A 220 5.77 -5.44 21.40
CA ARG A 220 4.94 -6.25 20.49
C ARG A 220 4.80 -5.61 19.12
N LEU A 221 4.62 -4.29 19.06
CA LEU A 221 4.60 -3.55 17.79
C LEU A 221 5.96 -3.61 17.07
N GLU A 222 7.08 -3.46 17.78
CA GLU A 222 8.42 -3.63 17.21
C GLU A 222 8.60 -5.03 16.62
N SER A 223 8.16 -6.06 17.35
CA SER A 223 8.13 -7.44 16.87
C SER A 223 7.31 -7.59 15.59
N ALA A 224 6.14 -6.95 15.50
CA ALA A 224 5.33 -6.92 14.28
C ALA A 224 6.02 -6.14 13.14
N ILE A 225 6.68 -5.02 13.43
CA ILE A 225 7.42 -4.21 12.45
C ILE A 225 8.55 -5.03 11.81
N TRP A 226 9.30 -5.82 12.60
CA TRP A 226 10.32 -6.74 12.08
C TRP A 226 9.74 -7.70 11.05
N VAL A 227 8.67 -8.42 11.43
CA VAL A 227 8.05 -9.47 10.61
C VAL A 227 7.42 -8.89 9.35
N LEU A 228 6.62 -7.83 9.49
CA LEU A 228 5.96 -7.19 8.34
C LEU A 228 6.97 -6.50 7.42
N GLY A 229 8.01 -5.87 7.97
CA GLY A 229 9.09 -5.25 7.21
C GLY A 229 9.82 -6.26 6.34
N ALA A 230 10.16 -7.42 6.89
CA ALA A 230 10.77 -8.51 6.14
C ALA A 230 9.84 -9.07 5.04
N ARG A 231 8.53 -9.21 5.32
CA ARG A 231 7.55 -9.66 4.31
C ARG A 231 7.45 -8.69 3.14
N ILE A 232 7.54 -7.38 3.39
CA ILE A 232 7.55 -6.36 2.34
C ILE A 232 8.79 -6.51 1.44
N LEU A 233 9.93 -6.89 2.01
CA LEU A 233 11.20 -7.05 1.28
C LEU A 233 11.33 -8.39 0.54
N GLU A 234 10.64 -9.45 0.97
CA GLU A 234 10.57 -10.73 0.22
C GLU A 234 9.89 -10.57 -1.14
N GLY A 235 8.93 -9.64 -1.26
CA GLY A 235 8.38 -9.18 -2.52
C GLY A 235 7.50 -10.18 -3.26
N GLU A 236 6.18 -10.02 -3.14
CA GLU A 236 5.22 -10.54 -4.13
C GLU A 236 4.15 -9.47 -4.38
N SER A 237 4.07 -8.97 -5.61
CA SER A 237 3.13 -7.91 -5.99
C SER A 237 1.69 -8.42 -5.99
N SER A 238 0.94 -8.09 -4.94
CA SER A 238 -0.49 -8.34 -4.78
C SER A 238 -1.13 -7.22 -3.94
N ASP A 239 -2.46 -7.07 -4.03
CA ASP A 239 -3.26 -6.21 -3.15
C ASP A 239 -3.07 -6.55 -1.65
N GLU A 240 -2.68 -7.79 -1.33
CA GLU A 240 -2.29 -8.18 0.03
C GLU A 240 -1.07 -7.44 0.56
N LEU A 241 -0.19 -6.97 -0.33
CA LEU A 241 1.02 -6.25 0.05
C LEU A 241 0.69 -4.78 0.36
N ALA A 242 -0.38 -4.21 -0.21
CA ALA A 242 -0.89 -2.88 0.14
C ALA A 242 -1.36 -2.84 1.61
N LEU A 243 -2.16 -3.83 2.03
CA LEU A 243 -2.59 -3.99 3.42
C LEU A 243 -1.39 -4.16 4.36
N THR A 244 -0.47 -5.05 3.99
CA THR A 244 0.73 -5.33 4.78
C THR A 244 1.60 -4.08 4.97
N ARG A 245 1.77 -3.27 3.91
CA ARG A 245 2.50 -1.99 3.96
C ARG A 245 1.81 -0.95 4.82
N SER A 246 0.48 -0.83 4.69
CA SER A 246 -0.32 0.07 5.52
C SER A 246 -0.13 -0.23 7.00
N MET A 247 -0.28 -1.51 7.39
CA MET A 247 -0.10 -1.95 8.78
C MET A 247 1.31 -1.66 9.29
N PHE A 248 2.33 -1.99 8.48
CA PHE A 248 3.73 -1.72 8.82
C PHE A 248 4.00 -0.24 9.11
N PHE A 249 3.59 0.66 8.21
CA PHE A 249 3.79 2.10 8.43
C PHE A 249 2.96 2.64 9.60
N ARG A 250 1.76 2.11 9.82
CA ARG A 250 0.93 2.45 10.99
C ARG A 250 1.61 2.07 12.30
N TYR A 251 2.16 0.86 12.40
CA TYR A 251 2.90 0.43 13.59
C TYR A 251 4.17 1.25 13.82
N ILE A 252 4.92 1.58 12.76
CA ILE A 252 6.08 2.49 12.88
C ILE A 252 5.62 3.86 13.40
N HIS A 253 4.55 4.43 12.86
CA HIS A 253 4.04 5.73 13.33
C HIS A 253 3.67 5.69 14.82
N GLU A 254 3.04 4.59 15.27
CA GLU A 254 2.62 4.41 16.66
C GLU A 254 3.79 4.27 17.64
N VAL A 255 4.85 3.52 17.27
CA VAL A 255 6.03 3.32 18.13
C VAL A 255 7.01 4.49 18.07
N CYS A 256 7.22 5.07 16.89
CA CYS A 256 8.23 6.12 16.70
C CYS A 256 7.88 7.40 17.48
N HIS A 257 6.61 7.57 17.88
CA HIS A 257 6.04 8.78 18.50
C HIS A 257 6.41 10.08 17.75
N SER A 258 6.89 9.96 16.51
CA SER A 258 7.34 11.07 15.70
C SER A 258 6.12 11.65 15.02
N ALA A 259 5.92 12.96 15.10
CA ALA A 259 4.91 13.70 14.32
C ALA A 259 5.22 13.72 12.80
N SER A 260 5.98 12.75 12.29
CA SER A 260 6.34 12.64 10.89
C SER A 260 5.09 12.34 10.08
N GLU A 261 4.50 13.40 9.52
CA GLU A 261 3.35 13.32 8.64
C GLU A 261 3.62 12.37 7.47
N LEU A 262 4.88 12.21 7.06
CA LEU A 262 5.29 11.35 5.97
C LEU A 262 5.06 9.86 6.25
N ILE A 263 5.31 9.38 7.48
CA ILE A 263 5.10 7.96 7.82
C ILE A 263 3.60 7.67 7.88
N ARG A 264 2.83 8.56 8.52
CA ARG A 264 1.36 8.51 8.50
C ARG A 264 0.81 8.51 7.07
N ASN A 265 1.32 9.40 6.23
CA ASN A 265 0.91 9.50 4.84
C ASN A 265 1.33 8.27 4.04
N ASN A 266 2.45 7.62 4.35
CA ASN A 266 2.82 6.35 3.73
C ASN A 266 1.87 5.21 4.09
N ALA A 267 1.38 5.14 5.33
CA ALA A 267 0.33 4.17 5.70
C ALA A 267 -0.93 4.39 4.85
N PHE A 268 -1.39 5.64 4.75
CA PHE A 268 -2.53 6.04 3.93
C PHE A 268 -2.34 5.75 2.44
N ASN A 269 -1.21 6.19 1.90
CA ASN A 269 -0.90 6.07 0.49
C ASN A 269 -0.66 4.61 0.08
N SER A 270 -0.07 3.78 0.94
CA SER A 270 0.16 2.37 0.64
C SER A 270 -1.13 1.58 0.51
N LEU A 271 -2.18 1.98 1.23
CA LEU A 271 -3.49 1.34 1.16
C LEU A 271 -4.28 1.81 -0.06
N LEU A 272 -4.37 3.13 -0.27
CA LEU A 272 -5.28 3.74 -1.24
C LEU A 272 -4.68 3.94 -2.63
N PHE A 273 -3.36 4.16 -2.69
CA PHE A 273 -2.65 4.56 -3.90
C PHE A 273 -1.57 3.56 -4.29
N TYR A 274 -1.12 3.69 -5.54
CA TYR A 274 -0.14 2.76 -6.07
C TYR A 274 1.29 3.19 -5.73
N GLN A 275 1.82 2.70 -4.60
CA GLN A 275 3.23 2.86 -4.22
C GLN A 275 4.02 1.59 -4.56
N LYS A 276 4.67 1.47 -5.72
CA LYS A 276 5.56 0.31 -5.99
C LYS A 276 6.89 0.36 -5.23
N ASN A 277 7.37 1.57 -4.90
CA ASN A 277 8.75 1.78 -4.47
C ASN A 277 9.01 1.18 -3.08
N THR A 278 10.11 0.43 -2.95
CA THR A 278 10.65 0.00 -1.67
C THR A 278 11.28 1.21 -0.97
N LEU A 279 10.66 1.68 0.12
CA LEU A 279 11.14 2.85 0.89
C LEU A 279 12.29 2.53 1.84
N PHE A 280 12.64 1.25 2.00
CA PHE A 280 13.73 0.77 2.85
C PHE A 280 14.31 -0.52 2.25
N SER A 281 15.45 -0.97 2.77
CA SER A 281 16.21 -2.13 2.31
C SER A 281 16.46 -3.14 3.44
N TRP A 282 17.00 -4.31 3.09
CA TRP A 282 17.45 -5.29 4.08
C TRP A 282 18.50 -4.71 5.04
N ASP A 283 19.42 -3.85 4.58
CA ASP A 283 20.43 -3.24 5.46
C ASP A 283 19.78 -2.30 6.50
N ASP A 284 18.77 -1.52 6.08
CA ASP A 284 18.01 -0.64 6.97
C ASP A 284 17.27 -1.48 8.05
N LEU A 285 16.71 -2.64 7.66
CA LEU A 285 16.02 -3.55 8.58
C LEU A 285 16.99 -4.34 9.47
N LEU A 286 18.17 -4.75 9.01
CA LEU A 286 19.12 -5.53 9.84
C LEU A 286 19.85 -4.66 10.89
N LYS A 287 19.95 -3.35 10.65
CA LYS A 287 20.43 -2.33 11.60
C LYS A 287 19.31 -1.70 12.43
N PHE A 288 18.11 -2.27 12.36
CA PHE A 288 16.89 -1.68 12.86
C PHE A 288 17.01 -1.12 14.28
N SER A 289 16.76 0.18 14.34
CA SER A 289 16.07 0.84 15.42
C SER A 289 14.84 1.52 14.81
N VAL A 290 13.76 1.69 15.59
CA VAL A 290 12.56 2.38 15.08
C VAL A 290 12.90 3.78 14.54
N PRO A 291 13.72 4.61 15.23
CA PRO A 291 14.12 5.93 14.71
C PRO A 291 14.94 5.88 13.42
N ASP A 292 15.93 4.97 13.32
CA ASP A 292 16.80 4.89 12.14
C ASP A 292 16.02 4.41 10.91
N LEU A 293 15.15 3.41 11.09
CA LEU A 293 14.30 2.91 10.02
C LEU A 293 13.30 3.99 9.57
N ALA A 294 12.69 4.69 10.52
CA ALA A 294 11.80 5.82 10.24
C ALA A 294 12.54 6.92 9.44
N GLY A 295 13.76 7.27 9.83
CA GLY A 295 14.61 8.23 9.12
C GLY A 295 14.93 7.78 7.67
N ALA A 296 15.28 6.50 7.49
CA ALA A 296 15.52 5.93 6.16
C ALA A 296 14.27 6.01 5.27
N ILE A 297 13.11 5.62 5.78
CA ILE A 297 11.81 5.69 5.07
C ILE A 297 11.50 7.14 4.69
N VAL A 298 11.61 8.07 5.63
CA VAL A 298 11.33 9.50 5.41
C VAL A 298 12.23 10.06 4.30
N SER A 299 13.53 9.74 4.31
CA SER A 299 14.48 10.24 3.31
C SER A 299 14.18 9.77 1.88
N LYS A 300 13.55 8.60 1.73
CA LYS A 300 13.22 7.96 0.45
C LYS A 300 11.75 8.14 0.05
N THR A 301 10.93 8.77 0.90
CA THR A 301 9.49 8.96 0.65
C THR A 301 9.28 9.92 -0.52
N SER A 302 8.47 9.48 -1.49
CA SER A 302 8.06 10.28 -2.65
C SER A 302 6.54 10.45 -2.69
N VAL A 303 6.07 11.43 -3.45
CA VAL A 303 4.63 11.64 -3.70
C VAL A 303 4.03 10.39 -4.31
N ALA A 304 2.92 9.91 -3.73
CA ALA A 304 2.19 8.75 -4.25
C ALA A 304 1.36 9.15 -5.48
N LEU A 305 1.27 8.25 -6.46
CA LEU A 305 0.42 8.43 -7.63
C LEU A 305 -1.01 8.01 -7.29
N LYS A 306 -1.95 8.94 -7.45
CA LYS A 306 -3.37 8.69 -7.22
C LYS A 306 -3.88 7.59 -8.15
N ASP A 307 -4.66 6.67 -7.59
CA ASP A 307 -5.38 5.66 -8.33
C ASP A 307 -6.73 6.26 -8.74
N GLU A 308 -6.98 6.40 -10.04
CA GLU A 308 -8.22 6.96 -10.56
C GLU A 308 -9.37 5.94 -10.58
N ARG A 309 -9.08 4.66 -10.29
CA ARG A 309 -10.11 3.60 -10.29
C ARG A 309 -11.02 3.73 -9.08
N VAL A 310 -12.32 3.62 -9.35
CA VAL A 310 -13.32 3.58 -8.28
C VAL A 310 -13.36 2.20 -7.64
N LYS A 311 -13.13 2.16 -6.33
CA LYS A 311 -13.22 0.94 -5.51
C LYS A 311 -14.48 1.00 -4.66
N ARG A 312 -15.24 -0.10 -4.61
CA ARG A 312 -16.55 -0.12 -3.93
C ARG A 312 -16.63 -1.21 -2.87
N PHE A 313 -17.37 -0.92 -1.81
CA PHE A 313 -17.71 -1.87 -0.75
C PHE A 313 -19.19 -1.71 -0.39
N GLU A 314 -19.93 -2.83 -0.33
CA GLU A 314 -21.36 -2.82 -0.05
C GLU A 314 -21.73 -3.83 1.04
N LYS A 315 -22.47 -3.39 2.08
CA LYS A 315 -23.10 -4.28 3.07
C LYS A 315 -24.31 -3.65 3.78
N VAL A 316 -24.09 -2.78 4.77
CA VAL A 316 -25.17 -1.98 5.44
C VAL A 316 -25.37 -0.62 4.75
N GLY A 317 -24.49 -0.30 3.83
CA GLY A 317 -24.53 0.84 2.92
C GLY A 317 -23.45 0.65 1.87
N GLN A 318 -23.16 1.72 1.14
CA GLN A 318 -22.13 1.76 0.11
C GLN A 318 -20.99 2.67 0.56
N LEU A 319 -19.76 2.18 0.43
CA LEU A 319 -18.54 2.95 0.53
C LEU A 319 -17.88 2.92 -0.85
N SER A 320 -17.54 4.09 -1.36
CA SER A 320 -16.80 4.25 -2.62
C SER A 320 -15.55 5.08 -2.37
N ILE A 321 -14.44 4.68 -2.99
CA ILE A 321 -13.17 5.37 -2.96
C ILE A 321 -12.79 5.66 -4.39
N ASP A 322 -12.53 6.93 -4.69
CA ASP A 322 -11.96 7.37 -5.96
C ASP A 322 -10.68 8.18 -5.71
N GLY A 323 -10.04 8.69 -6.77
CA GLY A 323 -8.79 9.47 -6.65
C GLY A 323 -8.94 10.81 -5.91
N GLU A 324 -10.17 11.27 -5.65
CA GLU A 324 -10.49 12.57 -5.07
C GLU A 324 -11.22 12.49 -3.72
N ALA A 325 -12.01 11.44 -3.47
CA ALA A 325 -12.87 11.34 -2.31
C ALA A 325 -13.11 9.89 -1.81
N ILE A 326 -13.39 9.78 -0.51
CA ILE A 326 -14.04 8.63 0.11
C ILE A 326 -15.49 9.02 0.40
N THR A 327 -16.42 8.39 -0.30
CA THR A 327 -17.85 8.71 -0.21
C THR A 327 -18.63 7.55 0.40
N LEU A 328 -19.34 7.84 1.50
CA LEU A 328 -20.32 6.95 2.12
C LEU A 328 -21.74 7.32 1.68
N SER A 329 -22.51 6.33 1.25
CA SER A 329 -23.92 6.50 0.88
C SER A 329 -24.81 5.34 1.33
N PRO A 330 -26.02 5.62 1.86
CA PRO A 330 -27.09 4.62 1.92
C PRO A 330 -27.54 4.18 0.52
N TYR A 331 -28.14 2.99 0.42
CA TYR A 331 -28.65 2.44 -0.84
C TYR A 331 -29.77 3.27 -1.48
N SER A 332 -30.55 4.00 -0.69
CA SER A 332 -31.78 4.68 -1.13
C SER A 332 -31.63 6.17 -1.45
N VAL A 333 -30.40 6.70 -1.50
CA VAL A 333 -30.21 8.16 -1.52
C VAL A 333 -30.43 8.80 -2.90
N SER A 334 -31.15 9.93 -2.88
CA SER A 334 -31.37 10.84 -4.00
C SER A 334 -30.59 12.17 -3.91
N ARG A 335 -29.96 12.48 -2.76
CA ARG A 335 -29.27 13.74 -2.50
C ARG A 335 -27.76 13.65 -2.74
N LYS A 336 -27.15 14.77 -3.15
CA LYS A 336 -25.70 14.86 -3.36
C LYS A 336 -24.92 14.69 -2.04
N PRO A 337 -23.73 14.05 -2.07
CA PRO A 337 -22.87 13.91 -0.90
C PRO A 337 -22.46 15.27 -0.33
N VAL A 338 -22.35 15.35 1.00
CA VAL A 338 -21.88 16.54 1.73
C VAL A 338 -20.39 16.36 2.07
N PHE A 339 -19.59 17.37 1.77
CA PHE A 339 -18.18 17.44 2.17
C PHE A 339 -18.06 17.55 3.70
N LEU A 340 -17.19 16.73 4.28
CA LEU A 340 -16.93 16.69 5.71
C LEU A 340 -15.61 17.38 6.07
N LEU A 341 -14.50 16.83 5.56
CA LEU A 341 -13.14 17.31 5.79
C LEU A 341 -12.19 16.67 4.77
N GLU A 342 -11.00 17.25 4.61
CA GLU A 342 -9.96 16.72 3.75
C GLU A 342 -8.86 16.02 4.57
N VAL A 343 -8.47 14.83 4.12
CA VAL A 343 -7.39 14.01 4.68
C VAL A 343 -6.38 13.72 3.58
N ASN A 344 -5.16 14.25 3.72
CA ASN A 344 -4.03 13.97 2.82
C ASN A 344 -4.37 14.11 1.31
N GLY A 345 -5.07 15.20 0.94
CA GLY A 345 -5.45 15.46 -0.46
C GLY A 345 -6.66 14.67 -0.97
N LEU A 346 -7.42 14.04 -0.05
CA LEU A 346 -8.63 13.27 -0.34
C LEU A 346 -9.80 13.77 0.50
N GLU A 347 -10.96 13.99 -0.12
CA GLU A 347 -12.14 14.50 0.55
C GLU A 347 -12.96 13.38 1.20
N LEU A 348 -13.36 13.54 2.46
CA LEU A 348 -14.34 12.67 3.09
C LEU A 348 -15.75 13.22 2.83
N ARG A 349 -16.62 12.40 2.25
CA ARG A 349 -17.98 12.80 1.87
C ARG A 349 -19.01 11.82 2.43
N VAL A 350 -20.15 12.35 2.87
CA VAL A 350 -21.25 11.56 3.42
C VAL A 350 -22.58 11.98 2.82
N SER A 351 -23.38 10.99 2.46
CA SER A 351 -24.74 11.18 1.96
C SER A 351 -25.78 10.82 3.02
N SER A 352 -26.88 11.56 3.05
CA SER A 352 -28.05 11.32 3.90
C SER A 352 -29.34 11.71 3.17
N ASP A 353 -30.44 11.02 3.49
CA ASP A 353 -31.78 11.37 3.00
C ASP A 353 -32.30 12.69 3.60
N LYS A 354 -31.81 13.05 4.80
CA LYS A 354 -32.18 14.28 5.49
C LYS A 354 -31.19 15.40 5.19
N LYS A 355 -31.61 16.66 5.42
CA LYS A 355 -30.71 17.80 5.34
C LYS A 355 -29.83 17.79 6.59
N ILE A 356 -28.52 17.61 6.40
CA ILE A 356 -27.53 17.56 7.48
C ILE A 356 -26.69 18.84 7.47
N LYS A 357 -26.32 19.31 8.67
CA LYS A 357 -25.43 20.46 8.87
C LYS A 357 -24.26 20.02 9.76
N LEU A 358 -23.08 19.85 9.15
CA LEU A 358 -21.90 19.26 9.79
C LEU A 358 -20.80 20.29 10.11
N ASP A 359 -21.08 21.56 9.86
CA ASP A 359 -20.27 22.76 10.13
C ASP A 359 -20.85 23.59 11.30
N GLY A 360 -21.76 23.00 12.10
CA GLY A 360 -22.45 23.65 13.20
C GLY A 360 -21.70 23.60 14.54
N ASP A 361 -22.40 23.93 15.61
CA ASP A 361 -21.91 23.74 16.98
C ASP A 361 -21.72 22.23 17.29
N PHE A 362 -20.90 21.92 18.29
CA PHE A 362 -20.50 20.53 18.62
C PHE A 362 -21.72 19.62 18.88
N LEU A 363 -22.69 20.10 19.68
CA LEU A 363 -23.89 19.34 20.01
C LEU A 363 -24.87 19.22 18.83
N ASP A 364 -25.02 20.28 18.02
CA ASP A 364 -25.86 20.25 16.82
C ASP A 364 -25.32 19.27 15.77
N THR A 365 -23.99 19.20 15.66
CA THR A 365 -23.29 18.26 14.77
C THR A 365 -23.57 16.81 15.20
N LEU A 366 -23.51 16.50 16.51
CA LEU A 366 -23.86 15.18 17.05
C LEU A 366 -25.31 14.77 16.72
N VAL A 367 -26.26 15.69 16.81
CA VAL A 367 -27.67 15.42 16.46
C VAL A 367 -27.79 15.12 14.97
N SER A 368 -27.13 15.91 14.12
CA SER A 368 -27.11 15.68 12.67
C SER A 368 -26.56 14.32 12.29
N TRP A 369 -25.52 13.83 13.00
CA TRP A 369 -24.98 12.49 12.78
C TRP A 369 -25.96 11.37 13.12
N LYS A 370 -26.80 11.51 14.15
CA LYS A 370 -27.84 10.50 14.46
C LYS A 370 -28.79 10.29 13.28
N ASP A 371 -29.14 11.37 12.60
CA ASP A 371 -29.96 11.33 11.39
C ASP A 371 -29.25 10.68 10.20
N VAL A 372 -27.92 10.87 10.06
CA VAL A 372 -27.11 10.16 9.07
C VAL A 372 -27.19 8.65 9.31
N PHE A 373 -26.89 8.18 10.52
CA PHE A 373 -26.87 6.74 10.84
C PHE A 373 -28.21 6.04 10.56
N ALA A 374 -29.34 6.71 10.76
CA ALA A 374 -30.67 6.14 10.55
C ALA A 374 -30.94 5.73 9.10
N GLY A 375 -30.25 6.32 8.11
CA GLY A 375 -30.42 5.98 6.70
C GLY A 375 -29.68 4.71 6.27
N TYR A 376 -28.60 4.33 6.97
CA TYR A 376 -27.74 3.20 6.58
C TYR A 376 -28.30 1.88 7.11
N THR A 377 -28.97 1.16 6.22
CA THR A 377 -29.63 -0.12 6.51
C THR A 377 -29.24 -1.17 5.47
N ILE A 378 -29.29 -2.46 5.88
CA ILE A 378 -29.01 -3.59 4.99
C ILE A 378 -29.86 -3.48 3.73
N LYS A 379 -29.26 -3.71 2.56
CA LYS A 379 -29.92 -3.67 1.27
C LYS A 379 -31.18 -4.55 1.31
N GLN A 380 -32.35 -3.91 1.22
CA GLN A 380 -33.59 -4.66 1.07
C GLN A 380 -33.60 -5.29 -0.33
N PRO A 381 -34.06 -6.55 -0.50
CA PRO A 381 -34.23 -7.13 -1.82
C PRO A 381 -35.20 -6.24 -2.61
N GLU A 382 -34.79 -5.83 -3.81
CA GLU A 382 -35.64 -5.05 -4.70
C GLU A 382 -36.94 -5.82 -4.95
N LYS A 383 -38.09 -5.14 -4.85
CA LYS A 383 -39.36 -5.72 -5.27
C LYS A 383 -39.29 -5.95 -6.78
N GLU A 384 -39.40 -7.20 -7.22
CA GLU A 384 -39.53 -7.55 -8.63
C GLU A 384 -40.65 -6.72 -9.27
N ILE A 385 -40.28 -5.83 -10.17
CA ILE A 385 -41.21 -5.19 -11.09
C ILE A 385 -41.71 -6.33 -12.00
N ARG A 386 -43.04 -6.56 -12.05
CA ARG A 386 -43.62 -7.49 -13.02
C ARG A 386 -43.33 -6.95 -14.42
N LYS A 387 -42.45 -7.62 -15.15
CA LYS A 387 -42.11 -7.30 -16.55
C LYS A 387 -43.28 -7.66 -17.46
N GLU A 388 -43.50 -6.85 -18.50
CA GLU A 388 -44.58 -7.07 -19.47
C GLU A 388 -44.03 -7.72 -20.75
N ARG A 389 -44.91 -8.26 -21.61
CA ARG A 389 -44.48 -8.79 -22.91
C ARG A 389 -44.32 -7.64 -23.92
N PRO A 390 -43.23 -7.58 -24.71
CA PRO A 390 -43.01 -6.48 -25.65
C PRO A 390 -44.00 -6.51 -26.83
N PRO A 391 -44.62 -5.38 -27.21
CA PRO A 391 -45.49 -5.31 -28.39
C PRO A 391 -44.70 -5.36 -29.70
N VAL A 392 -45.36 -5.77 -30.80
CA VAL A 392 -44.76 -5.81 -32.15
C VAL A 392 -44.28 -4.41 -32.56
N GLY A 393 -43.08 -4.35 -33.13
CA GLY A 393 -42.38 -3.11 -33.52
C GLY A 393 -41.49 -2.52 -32.44
N THR A 394 -41.56 -3.00 -31.19
CA THR A 394 -40.70 -2.54 -30.10
C THR A 394 -39.27 -3.02 -30.31
N VAL A 395 -38.31 -2.13 -30.09
CA VAL A 395 -36.89 -2.48 -30.05
C VAL A 395 -36.55 -2.90 -28.63
N VAL A 396 -36.06 -4.12 -28.46
CA VAL A 396 -35.68 -4.68 -27.16
C VAL A 396 -34.25 -5.19 -27.21
N LYS A 397 -33.57 -5.15 -26.07
CA LYS A 397 -32.25 -5.74 -25.92
C LYS A 397 -32.41 -7.25 -25.72
N ILE A 398 -31.74 -8.05 -26.54
CA ILE A 398 -31.82 -9.51 -26.50
C ILE A 398 -30.45 -10.13 -26.26
N ARG A 399 -30.44 -11.26 -25.56
CA ARG A 399 -29.26 -12.12 -25.35
C ARG A 399 -29.42 -13.43 -26.10
N ILE A 400 -28.47 -13.76 -26.96
CA ILE A 400 -28.45 -15.03 -27.68
C ILE A 400 -28.18 -16.17 -26.70
N LYS A 401 -29.08 -17.16 -26.64
CA LYS A 401 -28.95 -18.34 -25.78
C LYS A 401 -28.22 -19.48 -26.48
N ASN A 402 -28.64 -19.80 -27.70
CA ASN A 402 -28.06 -20.87 -28.49
C ASN A 402 -28.42 -20.73 -29.97
N ILE A 403 -27.63 -21.39 -30.82
CA ILE A 403 -27.89 -21.54 -32.26
C ILE A 403 -28.40 -22.96 -32.50
N TYR A 404 -29.40 -23.11 -33.35
CA TYR A 404 -30.00 -24.42 -33.63
C TYR A 404 -29.03 -25.32 -34.41
N GLN A 405 -28.40 -26.27 -33.72
CA GLN A 405 -27.30 -27.09 -34.23
C GLN A 405 -27.67 -27.96 -35.44
N ALA A 406 -28.91 -28.43 -35.56
CA ALA A 406 -29.34 -29.27 -36.68
C ALA A 406 -29.54 -28.47 -37.98
N LYS A 407 -29.80 -27.16 -37.87
CA LYS A 407 -29.92 -26.25 -39.01
C LYS A 407 -29.58 -24.84 -38.52
N PRO A 408 -28.34 -24.35 -38.70
CA PRO A 408 -27.84 -23.11 -38.13
C PRO A 408 -28.38 -21.86 -38.86
N ILE A 409 -29.69 -21.82 -39.11
CA ILE A 409 -30.41 -20.68 -39.71
C ILE A 409 -31.25 -19.93 -38.65
N LEU A 410 -31.27 -20.44 -37.41
CA LEU A 410 -32.09 -19.96 -36.29
C LEU A 410 -31.23 -19.83 -35.03
N ALA A 411 -31.29 -18.67 -34.39
CA ALA A 411 -30.71 -18.41 -33.07
C ALA A 411 -31.84 -18.11 -32.07
N PHE A 412 -31.84 -18.75 -30.90
CA PHE A 412 -32.81 -18.44 -29.85
C PHE A 412 -32.24 -17.37 -28.91
N ALA A 413 -33.11 -16.47 -28.47
CA ALA A 413 -32.74 -15.34 -27.64
C ALA A 413 -33.79 -15.06 -26.56
N SER A 414 -33.34 -14.46 -25.46
CA SER A 414 -34.21 -13.93 -24.41
C SER A 414 -34.08 -12.42 -24.32
N VAL A 415 -35.19 -11.75 -24.04
CA VAL A 415 -35.21 -10.31 -23.76
C VAL A 415 -34.48 -10.04 -22.44
N VAL A 416 -33.56 -9.08 -22.45
CA VAL A 416 -32.79 -8.58 -21.31
C VAL A 416 -33.06 -7.09 -21.22
N ASP A 417 -34.28 -6.77 -20.76
CA ASP A 417 -34.82 -5.42 -20.67
C ASP A 417 -35.41 -5.23 -19.27
N ASP A 418 -35.42 -4.01 -18.76
CA ASP A 418 -35.96 -3.67 -17.43
C ASP A 418 -37.50 -3.71 -17.41
N PHE A 419 -38.13 -3.40 -18.54
CA PHE A 419 -39.59 -3.32 -18.67
C PHE A 419 -40.19 -4.58 -19.28
N TYR A 420 -39.45 -5.26 -20.16
CA TYR A 420 -39.98 -6.35 -20.98
C TYR A 420 -39.38 -7.73 -20.67
N GLU A 421 -40.22 -8.77 -20.77
CA GLU A 421 -39.81 -10.18 -20.70
C GLU A 421 -40.32 -10.99 -21.90
N GLY A 422 -39.57 -12.02 -22.27
CA GLY A 422 -39.97 -12.95 -23.32
C GLY A 422 -38.81 -13.71 -23.95
N GLU A 423 -39.15 -14.83 -24.59
CA GLU A 423 -38.22 -15.65 -25.36
C GLU A 423 -38.66 -15.75 -26.81
N GLY A 424 -37.68 -15.84 -27.71
CA GLY A 424 -37.94 -15.84 -29.14
C GLY A 424 -36.77 -16.34 -29.98
N ALA A 425 -36.90 -16.17 -31.29
CA ALA A 425 -35.90 -16.59 -32.26
C ALA A 425 -35.58 -15.50 -33.29
N LEU A 426 -34.31 -15.45 -33.67
CA LEU A 426 -33.77 -14.64 -34.77
C LEU A 426 -33.44 -15.58 -35.94
N HIS A 427 -34.10 -15.38 -37.07
CA HIS A 427 -33.86 -16.15 -38.30
C HIS A 427 -32.79 -15.45 -39.17
N VAL A 428 -32.00 -16.23 -39.92
CA VAL A 428 -30.92 -15.74 -40.79
C VAL A 428 -31.35 -14.69 -41.81
N SER A 429 -32.59 -14.76 -42.30
CA SER A 429 -33.17 -13.75 -43.22
C SER A 429 -33.38 -12.38 -42.59
N ASN A 430 -33.42 -12.30 -41.26
CA ASN A 430 -33.76 -11.09 -40.51
C ASN A 430 -32.51 -10.46 -39.87
N MET A 431 -31.33 -10.83 -40.37
CA MET A 431 -30.06 -10.28 -39.90
C MET A 431 -29.53 -9.18 -40.80
N THR A 432 -29.36 -9.45 -42.08
CA THR A 432 -28.83 -8.46 -43.03
C THR A 432 -29.55 -8.54 -44.36
N GLY A 433 -29.41 -7.52 -45.18
CA GLY A 433 -29.93 -7.53 -46.54
C GLY A 433 -29.22 -8.51 -47.48
N VAL A 434 -28.06 -9.05 -47.10
CA VAL A 434 -27.31 -10.04 -47.88
C VAL A 434 -27.81 -11.43 -47.53
N ARG A 435 -28.07 -12.28 -48.54
CA ARG A 435 -28.46 -13.67 -48.29
C ARG A 435 -27.29 -14.43 -47.67
N LEU A 436 -27.53 -14.96 -46.47
CA LEU A 436 -26.62 -15.80 -45.71
C LEU A 436 -27.15 -17.23 -45.68
N ASP A 437 -26.22 -18.18 -45.78
CA ASP A 437 -26.53 -19.61 -45.80
C ASP A 437 -26.50 -20.23 -44.38
N THR A 438 -25.77 -19.62 -43.44
CA THR A 438 -25.60 -20.09 -42.05
C THR A 438 -25.28 -18.94 -41.07
N LEU A 439 -25.70 -19.11 -39.82
CA LEU A 439 -25.41 -18.27 -38.65
C LEU A 439 -24.13 -18.71 -37.91
N GLU A 440 -23.56 -19.85 -38.28
CA GLU A 440 -22.29 -20.31 -37.70
C GLU A 440 -21.20 -19.26 -37.92
N CYS A 441 -20.38 -19.05 -36.90
CA CYS A 441 -19.34 -18.02 -36.86
C CYS A 441 -19.85 -16.56 -36.95
N ILE A 442 -21.16 -16.29 -36.99
CA ILE A 442 -21.71 -14.92 -37.00
C ILE A 442 -22.12 -14.48 -35.59
N LEU A 443 -22.89 -15.31 -34.87
CA LEU A 443 -23.35 -15.07 -33.50
C LEU A 443 -22.83 -16.17 -32.57
N TYR A 444 -22.72 -15.85 -31.29
CA TYR A 444 -22.34 -16.78 -30.23
C TYR A 444 -23.32 -16.71 -29.05
N PRO A 445 -23.50 -17.82 -28.30
CA PRO A 445 -24.18 -17.79 -27.01
C PRO A 445 -23.58 -16.73 -26.09
N GLY A 446 -24.43 -15.87 -25.52
CA GLY A 446 -24.03 -14.75 -24.67
C GLY A 446 -23.98 -13.40 -25.37
N ASP A 447 -24.02 -13.33 -26.70
CA ASP A 447 -24.03 -12.07 -27.44
C ASP A 447 -25.26 -11.23 -27.10
N LEU A 448 -25.04 -9.92 -26.92
CA LEU A 448 -26.06 -8.91 -26.63
C LEU A 448 -26.25 -8.00 -27.85
N LEU A 449 -27.50 -7.80 -28.25
CA LEU A 449 -27.86 -6.98 -29.41
C LEU A 449 -29.26 -6.39 -29.27
N TYR A 450 -29.49 -5.23 -29.89
CA TYR A 450 -30.83 -4.66 -30.02
C TYR A 450 -31.53 -5.27 -31.23
N ALA A 451 -32.79 -5.66 -31.03
CA ALA A 451 -33.61 -6.27 -32.07
C ALA A 451 -35.05 -5.76 -32.01
N SER A 452 -35.66 -5.57 -33.18
CA SER A 452 -37.07 -5.21 -33.31
C SER A 452 -37.94 -6.48 -33.28
N VAL A 453 -39.05 -6.44 -32.54
CA VAL A 453 -40.04 -7.54 -32.51
C VAL A 453 -40.89 -7.52 -33.79
N ILE A 454 -40.87 -8.59 -34.59
CA ILE A 454 -41.59 -8.67 -35.88
C ILE A 454 -42.96 -9.32 -35.73
N GLU A 455 -43.02 -10.48 -35.07
CA GLU A 455 -44.22 -11.31 -34.97
C GLU A 455 -44.27 -11.96 -33.58
N SER A 456 -45.45 -12.01 -32.98
CA SER A 456 -45.66 -12.53 -31.64
C SER A 456 -46.86 -13.49 -31.58
N PRO A 457 -46.75 -14.73 -32.06
CA PRO A 457 -47.71 -15.77 -31.71
C PRO A 457 -47.71 -15.98 -30.19
N ASP A 458 -48.83 -16.45 -29.63
CA ASP A 458 -49.10 -16.52 -28.18
C ASP A 458 -47.99 -17.20 -27.35
N GLU A 459 -47.08 -17.97 -27.95
CA GLU A 459 -46.02 -18.69 -27.24
C GLU A 459 -44.56 -18.26 -27.52
N ARG A 460 -44.22 -17.57 -28.62
CA ARG A 460 -42.81 -17.22 -28.96
C ARG A 460 -42.66 -15.91 -29.72
N LEU A 461 -41.62 -15.13 -29.43
CA LEU A 461 -41.28 -13.90 -30.15
C LEU A 461 -40.41 -14.17 -31.40
N GLN A 462 -40.55 -13.36 -32.45
CA GLN A 462 -39.61 -13.30 -33.57
C GLN A 462 -38.89 -11.96 -33.61
N PHE A 463 -37.58 -12.00 -33.82
CA PHE A 463 -36.71 -10.82 -33.80
C PHE A 463 -36.14 -10.49 -35.19
N SER A 464 -35.91 -9.20 -35.44
CA SER A 464 -35.14 -8.65 -36.58
C SER A 464 -34.02 -7.75 -36.10
N ILE A 465 -32.85 -7.83 -36.71
CA ILE A 465 -31.79 -6.84 -36.54
C ILE A 465 -31.45 -6.07 -37.81
N THR A 466 -32.07 -6.41 -38.95
CA THR A 466 -31.77 -5.77 -40.24
C THR A 466 -31.85 -4.23 -40.16
N GLY A 467 -32.92 -3.70 -39.58
CA GLY A 467 -33.10 -2.26 -39.44
C GLY A 467 -32.13 -1.59 -38.47
N GLU A 468 -31.68 -2.31 -37.43
CA GLU A 468 -30.71 -1.77 -36.47
C GLU A 468 -29.28 -1.77 -37.04
N ILE A 469 -28.94 -2.79 -37.85
CA ILE A 469 -27.70 -2.79 -38.62
C ILE A 469 -27.71 -1.68 -39.68
N ASP A 470 -28.84 -1.43 -40.35
CA ASP A 470 -28.96 -0.32 -41.31
C ASP A 470 -28.67 1.04 -40.64
N LYS A 471 -29.20 1.28 -39.43
CA LYS A 471 -28.89 2.49 -38.64
C LYS A 471 -27.41 2.54 -38.24
N TYR A 472 -26.83 1.41 -37.79
CA TYR A 472 -25.41 1.33 -37.43
C TYR A 472 -24.49 1.67 -38.60
N MET A 473 -24.81 1.20 -39.81
CA MET A 473 -24.02 1.48 -41.02
C MET A 473 -24.02 2.97 -41.37
N ILE A 474 -25.17 3.63 -41.29
CA ILE A 474 -25.29 5.07 -41.60
C ILE A 474 -24.49 5.93 -40.62
N ALA A 475 -24.38 5.50 -39.37
CA ALA A 475 -23.54 6.18 -38.37
C ALA A 475 -22.04 6.01 -38.63
N ARG A 476 -21.63 4.99 -39.39
CA ARG A 476 -20.23 4.60 -39.57
C ARG A 476 -19.62 5.01 -40.90
N TYR A 477 -20.39 4.99 -41.98
CA TYR A 477 -19.90 5.20 -43.36
C TYR A 477 -20.49 6.47 -43.96
N HIS A 478 -19.67 7.19 -44.73
CA HIS A 478 -20.05 8.47 -45.34
C HIS A 478 -19.99 8.42 -46.87
N ALA A 479 -20.70 9.34 -47.53
CA ALA A 479 -20.56 9.55 -48.97
C ALA A 479 -19.15 10.04 -49.31
N GLY A 480 -18.60 9.54 -50.42
CA GLY A 480 -17.23 9.79 -50.88
C GLY A 480 -16.20 8.73 -50.46
N GLU A 481 -16.58 7.79 -49.61
CA GLU A 481 -15.65 6.73 -49.16
C GLU A 481 -15.48 5.64 -50.23
N PRO A 482 -14.23 5.24 -50.57
CA PRO A 482 -13.98 4.13 -51.47
C PRO A 482 -14.13 2.79 -50.74
N CYS A 483 -14.72 1.80 -51.41
CA CYS A 483 -14.99 0.48 -50.86
C CYS A 483 -14.84 -0.60 -51.92
N ASN A 484 -14.07 -1.66 -51.62
CA ASN A 484 -14.02 -2.83 -52.49
C ASN A 484 -15.34 -3.61 -52.38
N ALA A 485 -15.93 -3.96 -53.52
CA ALA A 485 -17.19 -4.68 -53.57
C ALA A 485 -17.15 -5.83 -54.60
N LEU A 486 -17.82 -6.92 -54.24
CA LEU A 486 -18.06 -8.10 -55.05
C LEU A 486 -19.40 -7.96 -55.78
N LEU A 487 -19.42 -8.12 -57.10
CA LEU A 487 -20.68 -8.11 -57.87
C LEU A 487 -21.46 -9.41 -57.65
N LEU A 488 -22.68 -9.30 -57.11
CA LEU A 488 -23.55 -10.45 -56.90
C LEU A 488 -24.54 -10.66 -58.06
N HIS A 489 -25.18 -9.59 -58.52
CA HIS A 489 -26.26 -9.67 -59.50
C HIS A 489 -26.23 -8.48 -60.46
N VAL A 490 -26.47 -8.77 -61.73
CA VAL A 490 -26.63 -7.80 -62.82
C VAL A 490 -28.07 -7.87 -63.32
N ASN A 491 -28.83 -6.79 -63.17
CA ASN A 491 -30.14 -6.60 -63.79
C ASN A 491 -30.07 -5.47 -64.83
N GLU A 492 -31.06 -5.39 -65.73
CA GLU A 492 -31.08 -4.40 -66.83
C GLU A 492 -30.94 -2.95 -66.33
N ASP A 493 -31.47 -2.63 -65.14
CA ASP A 493 -31.47 -1.27 -64.58
C ASP A 493 -30.62 -1.11 -63.29
N LEU A 494 -30.08 -2.21 -62.73
CA LEU A 494 -29.46 -2.18 -61.40
C LEU A 494 -28.41 -3.28 -61.19
N LEU A 495 -27.26 -2.89 -60.67
CA LEU A 495 -26.19 -3.80 -60.24
C LEU A 495 -26.17 -3.89 -58.73
N THR A 496 -26.16 -5.11 -58.18
CA THR A 496 -26.12 -5.35 -56.73
C THR A 496 -24.77 -5.92 -56.31
N TRP A 497 -24.17 -5.26 -55.34
CA TRP A 497 -22.82 -5.53 -54.85
C TRP A 497 -22.85 -5.83 -53.35
N VAL A 498 -21.83 -6.54 -52.85
CA VAL A 498 -21.53 -6.64 -51.42
C VAL A 498 -20.16 -6.06 -51.17
N SER A 499 -20.05 -5.15 -50.22
CA SER A 499 -18.77 -4.57 -49.81
C SER A 499 -17.90 -5.52 -49.01
N GLU A 500 -16.60 -5.24 -48.93
CA GLU A 500 -15.67 -5.89 -48.00
C GLU A 500 -16.08 -5.73 -46.53
N SER A 501 -16.88 -4.70 -46.26
CA SER A 501 -17.49 -4.39 -44.97
C SER A 501 -18.85 -5.05 -44.75
N GLY A 502 -19.31 -5.91 -45.67
CA GLY A 502 -20.46 -6.80 -45.47
C GLY A 502 -21.84 -6.23 -45.81
N PHE A 503 -21.94 -5.02 -46.34
CA PHE A 503 -23.21 -4.38 -46.69
C PHE A 503 -23.48 -4.29 -48.19
N ARG A 504 -24.75 -4.13 -48.58
CA ARG A 504 -25.14 -4.07 -50.00
C ARG A 504 -24.93 -2.68 -50.57
N ILE A 505 -24.35 -2.61 -51.77
CA ILE A 505 -24.26 -1.37 -52.57
C ILE A 505 -25.00 -1.61 -53.89
N PHE A 506 -25.64 -0.57 -54.39
CA PHE A 506 -26.39 -0.58 -55.64
C PHE A 506 -25.84 0.49 -56.58
N THR A 507 -25.55 0.11 -57.82
CA THR A 507 -25.09 1.05 -58.85
C THR A 507 -25.92 0.90 -60.12
N LYS A 508 -25.98 1.95 -60.94
CA LYS A 508 -26.59 1.87 -62.27
C LYS A 508 -25.62 1.23 -63.26
N PRO A 509 -26.09 0.44 -64.23
CA PRO A 509 -25.25 -0.08 -65.30
C PRO A 509 -24.67 1.07 -66.14
N ASP A 510 -23.38 1.00 -66.48
CA ASP A 510 -22.73 1.94 -67.40
C ASP A 510 -22.75 1.34 -68.82
N VAL A 511 -23.09 2.15 -69.82
CA VAL A 511 -23.15 1.74 -71.23
C VAL A 511 -21.74 1.47 -71.80
N SER A 512 -20.70 2.06 -71.19
CA SER A 512 -19.31 1.94 -71.61
C SER A 512 -18.55 0.78 -70.95
N PHE A 513 -19.12 0.17 -69.90
CA PHE A 513 -18.43 -0.82 -69.09
C PHE A 513 -19.38 -1.88 -68.51
N THR A 514 -19.19 -3.15 -68.87
CA THR A 514 -20.00 -4.28 -68.38
C THR A 514 -19.22 -5.08 -67.33
N PRO A 515 -19.54 -4.94 -66.03
CA PRO A 515 -18.86 -5.69 -64.98
C PRO A 515 -19.29 -7.16 -64.96
N GLU A 516 -18.34 -8.06 -64.67
CA GLU A 516 -18.58 -9.51 -64.59
C GLU A 516 -19.03 -9.94 -63.18
N VAL A 517 -20.07 -10.78 -63.10
CA VAL A 517 -20.56 -11.34 -61.84
C VAL A 517 -19.48 -12.20 -61.19
N GLY A 518 -19.27 -12.05 -59.88
CA GLY A 518 -18.22 -12.74 -59.14
C GLY A 518 -16.86 -12.07 -59.16
N SER A 519 -16.69 -10.96 -59.91
CA SER A 519 -15.47 -10.15 -59.91
C SER A 519 -15.54 -8.99 -58.89
N PHE A 520 -14.36 -8.48 -58.51
CA PHE A 520 -14.20 -7.44 -57.49
C PHE A 520 -13.87 -6.08 -58.11
N TYR A 521 -14.45 -5.03 -57.53
CA TYR A 521 -14.35 -3.66 -58.04
C TYR A 521 -14.20 -2.69 -56.89
N LEU A 522 -13.51 -1.58 -57.14
CA LEU A 522 -13.49 -0.44 -56.24
C LEU A 522 -14.67 0.46 -56.59
N LEU A 523 -15.56 0.68 -55.61
CA LEU A 523 -16.70 1.57 -55.73
C LEU A 523 -16.52 2.77 -54.80
N GLU A 524 -17.05 3.93 -55.16
CA GLU A 524 -17.21 5.08 -54.27
C GLU A 524 -18.66 5.13 -53.78
N ILE A 525 -18.87 5.32 -52.47
CA ILE A 525 -20.21 5.47 -51.90
C ILE A 525 -20.77 6.84 -52.28
N GLU A 526 -21.85 6.91 -53.04
CA GLU A 526 -22.49 8.19 -53.40
C GLU A 526 -23.45 8.65 -52.30
N LYS A 527 -24.25 7.73 -51.76
CA LYS A 527 -25.30 8.07 -50.78
C LYS A 527 -25.77 6.87 -49.99
N LEU A 528 -25.98 7.05 -48.69
CA LEU A 528 -26.65 6.08 -47.82
C LEU A 528 -28.06 6.57 -47.47
N PHE A 529 -29.02 5.65 -47.41
CA PHE A 529 -30.42 5.93 -47.07
C PHE A 529 -30.82 5.15 -45.81
N LEU A 530 -31.73 5.74 -45.01
CA LEU A 530 -32.25 5.19 -43.74
C LEU A 530 -32.90 3.79 -43.84
N ASN A 531 -33.23 3.35 -45.04
CA ASN A 531 -33.82 2.04 -45.32
C ASN A 531 -32.77 0.97 -45.70
N GLY A 532 -31.48 1.23 -45.46
CA GLY A 532 -30.38 0.31 -45.80
C GLY A 532 -29.98 0.30 -47.28
N TYR A 533 -30.54 1.20 -48.11
CA TYR A 533 -30.12 1.35 -49.50
C TYR A 533 -28.84 2.19 -49.57
N VAL A 534 -27.78 1.66 -50.21
CA VAL A 534 -26.53 2.38 -50.45
C VAL A 534 -26.32 2.51 -51.95
N ALA A 535 -26.28 3.75 -52.45
CA ALA A 535 -25.93 4.04 -53.83
C ALA A 535 -24.41 4.20 -53.96
N GLY A 536 -23.82 3.63 -55.01
CA GLY A 536 -22.41 3.79 -55.32
C GLY A 536 -22.13 4.03 -56.80
N ARG A 537 -20.89 4.42 -57.08
CA ARG A 537 -20.34 4.55 -58.44
C ARG A 537 -19.16 3.61 -58.60
N ILE A 538 -19.05 2.97 -59.77
CA ILE A 538 -17.93 2.09 -60.09
C ILE A 538 -16.74 2.96 -60.51
N GLU A 539 -15.59 2.80 -59.85
CA GLU A 539 -14.38 3.53 -60.18
C GLU A 539 -13.46 2.69 -61.08
N MET A 540 -13.07 1.50 -60.63
CA MET A 540 -12.18 0.61 -61.39
C MET A 540 -12.24 -0.86 -60.93
N PRO A 541 -11.81 -1.82 -61.76
CA PRO A 541 -11.59 -3.20 -61.33
C PRO A 541 -10.59 -3.28 -60.17
N SER A 542 -10.84 -4.16 -59.20
CA SER A 542 -10.00 -4.37 -58.02
C SER A 542 -9.47 -5.80 -57.97
N ASN A 543 -8.22 -5.96 -57.55
CA ASN A 543 -7.61 -7.28 -57.30
C ASN A 543 -7.85 -7.77 -55.86
N VAL A 544 -8.56 -7.00 -55.03
CA VAL A 544 -8.86 -7.35 -53.64
C VAL A 544 -9.98 -8.39 -53.61
N THR A 545 -9.69 -9.58 -53.08
CA THR A 545 -10.68 -10.65 -52.91
C THR A 545 -11.05 -10.82 -51.44
N PHE A 546 -12.32 -11.03 -51.14
CA PHE A 546 -12.79 -11.39 -49.80
C PHE A 546 -13.96 -12.37 -49.88
N ASP A 547 -14.17 -13.12 -48.79
CA ASP A 547 -15.31 -14.02 -48.67
C ASP A 547 -16.57 -13.27 -48.24
N ARG A 548 -17.69 -13.58 -48.90
CA ARG A 548 -18.99 -12.92 -48.66
C ARG A 548 -19.51 -13.20 -47.25
N HIS A 549 -19.38 -14.44 -46.76
CA HIS A 549 -19.88 -14.83 -45.45
C HIS A 549 -19.05 -14.16 -44.36
N GLU A 550 -17.73 -14.15 -44.48
CA GLU A 550 -16.83 -13.49 -43.52
C GLU A 550 -17.02 -11.96 -43.49
N ALA A 551 -17.25 -11.31 -44.64
CA ALA A 551 -17.52 -9.88 -44.70
C ALA A 551 -18.79 -9.50 -43.92
N VAL A 552 -19.87 -10.27 -44.09
CA VAL A 552 -21.12 -10.06 -43.35
C VAL A 552 -20.96 -10.45 -41.87
N ALA A 553 -20.24 -11.53 -41.56
CA ALA A 553 -19.95 -11.92 -40.19
C ALA A 553 -19.20 -10.82 -39.44
N LYS A 554 -18.22 -10.18 -40.10
CA LYS A 554 -17.48 -9.04 -39.56
C LYS A 554 -18.39 -7.85 -39.26
N LEU A 555 -19.31 -7.51 -40.16
CA LEU A 555 -20.29 -6.43 -39.94
C LEU A 555 -21.17 -6.70 -38.71
N VAL A 556 -21.71 -7.92 -38.61
CA VAL A 556 -22.57 -8.30 -37.47
C VAL A 556 -21.77 -8.30 -36.17
N ARG A 557 -20.54 -8.82 -36.16
CA ARG A 557 -19.66 -8.78 -34.97
C ARG A 557 -19.34 -7.35 -34.55
N GLN A 558 -19.09 -6.45 -35.51
CA GLN A 558 -18.89 -5.02 -35.24
C GLN A 558 -20.14 -4.40 -34.61
N TYR A 559 -21.33 -4.74 -35.10
CA TYR A 559 -22.59 -4.32 -34.50
C TYR A 559 -22.79 -4.89 -33.09
N VAL A 560 -22.53 -6.17 -32.85
CA VAL A 560 -22.60 -6.79 -31.51
C VAL A 560 -21.64 -6.09 -30.54
N ASN A 561 -20.42 -5.77 -30.98
CA ASN A 561 -19.47 -5.01 -30.16
C ASN A 561 -19.94 -3.57 -29.90
N TYR A 562 -20.56 -2.93 -30.90
CA TYR A 562 -21.22 -1.64 -30.70
C TYR A 562 -22.32 -1.74 -29.64
N CYS A 563 -23.17 -2.76 -29.68
CA CYS A 563 -24.21 -2.99 -28.67
C CYS A 563 -23.67 -3.28 -27.26
N LYS A 564 -22.42 -3.74 -27.12
CA LYS A 564 -21.76 -3.86 -25.81
C LYS A 564 -21.33 -2.51 -25.24
N GLY A 565 -21.01 -1.54 -26.09
CA GLY A 565 -20.58 -0.18 -25.69
C GLY A 565 -21.69 0.88 -25.65
N VAL A 566 -22.90 0.56 -26.12
CA VAL A 566 -24.06 1.48 -26.03
C VAL A 566 -24.77 1.25 -24.69
N VAL A 567 -24.49 2.14 -23.75
CA VAL A 567 -25.30 2.32 -22.52
C VAL A 567 -26.65 2.90 -22.95
N ASP A 568 -27.76 2.34 -22.47
CA ASP A 568 -29.13 2.74 -22.81
C ASP A 568 -29.35 4.26 -22.62
N VAL A 569 -29.58 4.98 -23.72
CA VAL A 569 -29.69 6.45 -23.75
C VAL A 569 -31.08 6.97 -23.34
N ASP A 570 -32.06 6.11 -23.10
CA ASP A 570 -33.41 6.53 -22.69
C ASP A 570 -33.63 6.50 -21.17
N THR A 571 -32.73 7.15 -20.43
CA THR A 571 -33.07 7.72 -19.11
C THR A 571 -32.32 9.03 -18.91
N VAL A 572 -32.99 10.14 -19.20
CA VAL A 572 -32.52 11.48 -18.78
C VAL A 572 -32.60 11.55 -17.25
N GLY A 573 -31.46 11.27 -16.63
CA GLY A 573 -31.11 11.61 -15.28
C GLY A 573 -29.60 11.48 -15.18
N GLU A 574 -28.90 12.62 -15.23
CA GLU A 574 -27.44 12.75 -15.11
C GLU A 574 -26.82 11.68 -14.20
N LYS A 575 -26.26 10.64 -14.80
CA LYS A 575 -25.20 9.84 -14.21
C LYS A 575 -24.17 9.63 -15.30
N GLU A 576 -23.05 10.31 -15.15
CA GLU A 576 -21.80 9.93 -15.78
C GLU A 576 -21.54 8.46 -15.44
N VAL A 577 -21.80 7.56 -16.40
CA VAL A 577 -21.31 6.19 -16.31
C VAL A 577 -19.95 6.20 -16.99
N ILE A 578 -18.95 6.62 -16.21
CA ILE A 578 -17.58 6.17 -16.42
C ILE A 578 -17.65 4.64 -16.31
N GLU A 579 -17.27 3.93 -17.37
CA GLU A 579 -16.96 2.51 -17.31
C GLU A 579 -15.80 2.33 -16.33
N ASN A 580 -16.13 2.19 -15.04
CA ASN A 580 -15.19 1.69 -14.05
C ASN A 580 -15.34 0.19 -13.98
N ASP A 581 -14.25 -0.49 -14.28
CA ASP A 581 -13.97 -1.85 -13.83
C ASP A 581 -13.95 -1.81 -12.28
N ASP A 582 -15.14 -1.81 -11.66
CA ASP A 582 -15.32 -1.62 -10.22
C ASP A 582 -14.70 -2.81 -9.47
N SER A 583 -13.51 -2.60 -8.90
CA SER A 583 -12.92 -3.58 -7.99
C SER A 583 -13.65 -3.52 -6.64
N PHE A 584 -14.24 -4.64 -6.23
CA PHE A 584 -14.85 -4.76 -4.91
C PHE A 584 -13.79 -4.91 -3.82
N LEU A 585 -13.89 -4.10 -2.76
CA LEU A 585 -12.99 -4.12 -1.60
C LEU A 585 -13.35 -5.27 -0.64
N THR A 586 -12.35 -5.78 0.09
CA THR A 586 -12.54 -6.79 1.13
C THR A 586 -12.82 -6.16 2.50
N GLY A 587 -13.41 -6.93 3.43
CA GLY A 587 -13.68 -6.44 4.80
C GLY A 587 -12.42 -5.98 5.54
N ASN A 588 -11.31 -6.73 5.43
CA ASN A 588 -10.03 -6.40 6.07
C ASN A 588 -9.47 -5.06 5.56
N TYR A 589 -9.71 -4.73 4.29
CA TYR A 589 -9.32 -3.45 3.73
C TYR A 589 -10.08 -2.29 4.38
N ILE A 590 -11.37 -2.45 4.63
CA ILE A 590 -12.18 -1.41 5.29
C ILE A 590 -11.77 -1.23 6.76
N VAL A 591 -11.45 -2.34 7.45
CA VAL A 591 -10.93 -2.30 8.82
C VAL A 591 -9.62 -1.52 8.88
N GLU A 592 -8.66 -1.85 8.02
CA GLU A 592 -7.37 -1.14 7.98
C GLU A 592 -7.54 0.33 7.55
N LEU A 593 -8.40 0.62 6.57
CA LEU A 593 -8.74 2.01 6.19
C LEU A 593 -9.23 2.81 7.39
N THR A 594 -10.09 2.22 8.20
CA THR A 594 -10.64 2.87 9.41
C THR A 594 -9.52 3.18 10.40
N ARG A 595 -8.59 2.24 10.62
CA ARG A 595 -7.44 2.44 11.53
C ARG A 595 -6.42 3.45 10.99
N VAL A 596 -6.24 3.54 9.68
CA VAL A 596 -5.32 4.51 9.07
C VAL A 596 -5.92 5.92 9.10
N LEU A 597 -7.20 6.07 8.77
CA LEU A 597 -7.90 7.35 8.89
C LEU A 597 -7.91 7.86 10.34
N GLN A 598 -7.92 6.97 11.33
CA GLN A 598 -7.78 7.33 12.74
C GLN A 598 -6.46 8.07 13.05
N LEU A 599 -5.37 7.81 12.32
CA LEU A 599 -4.08 8.51 12.52
C LEU A 599 -4.16 10.01 12.20
N PHE A 600 -5.23 10.46 11.53
CA PHE A 600 -5.48 11.87 11.23
C PHE A 600 -6.42 12.54 12.23
N MET A 601 -6.81 11.83 13.29
CA MET A 601 -7.46 12.46 14.44
C MET A 601 -6.52 13.49 15.05
N VAL A 602 -7.11 14.60 15.49
CA VAL A 602 -6.38 15.65 16.20
C VAL A 602 -6.74 15.52 17.67
N SER A 603 -5.76 15.66 18.55
CA SER A 603 -5.99 15.63 19.99
C SER A 603 -6.94 16.70 20.53
N LYS A 604 -7.18 17.77 19.76
CA LYS A 604 -8.06 18.87 20.14
C LYS A 604 -9.52 18.45 20.14
N ASN A 605 -10.22 18.83 21.20
CA ASN A 605 -11.67 18.78 21.22
C ASN A 605 -12.24 19.77 20.19
N SER A 606 -12.66 19.24 19.05
CA SER A 606 -13.03 20.05 17.89
C SER A 606 -14.12 19.35 17.09
N VAL A 607 -14.94 20.14 16.40
CA VAL A 607 -15.96 19.63 15.47
C VAL A 607 -15.32 18.79 14.36
N ARG A 608 -14.10 19.14 13.93
CA ARG A 608 -13.32 18.34 12.97
C ARG A 608 -13.06 16.92 13.50
N ASN A 609 -12.56 16.80 14.73
CA ASN A 609 -12.25 15.50 15.33
C ASN A 609 -13.51 14.68 15.59
N LEU A 610 -14.59 15.33 16.04
CA LEU A 610 -15.90 14.72 16.18
C LEU A 610 -16.40 14.16 14.83
N ASN A 611 -16.34 14.97 13.78
CA ASN A 611 -16.77 14.58 12.43
C ASN A 611 -15.98 13.37 11.92
N LEU A 612 -14.66 13.35 12.14
CA LEU A 612 -13.84 12.18 11.78
C LEU A 612 -14.24 10.95 12.60
N LEU A 613 -14.41 11.05 13.93
CA LEU A 613 -14.86 9.93 14.76
C LEU A 613 -16.23 9.37 14.34
N CYS A 614 -17.19 10.26 14.03
CA CYS A 614 -18.49 9.85 13.54
C CYS A 614 -18.40 9.21 12.14
N PHE A 615 -17.52 9.71 11.27
CA PHE A 615 -17.24 9.09 9.99
C PHE A 615 -16.65 7.68 10.15
N LEU A 616 -15.64 7.51 11.01
CA LEU A 616 -15.04 6.19 11.31
C LEU A 616 -16.07 5.21 11.89
N LYS A 617 -16.94 5.68 12.81
CA LYS A 617 -18.06 4.90 13.33
C LYS A 617 -19.04 4.49 12.22
N LEU A 618 -19.26 5.36 11.23
CA LEU A 618 -20.12 5.05 10.08
C LEU A 618 -19.45 4.04 9.14
N VAL A 619 -18.15 4.15 8.89
CA VAL A 619 -17.38 3.13 8.14
C VAL A 619 -17.49 1.76 8.83
N ALA A 620 -17.33 1.70 10.16
CA ALA A 620 -17.49 0.47 10.94
C ALA A 620 -18.93 -0.09 10.89
N HIS A 621 -19.94 0.79 10.92
CA HIS A 621 -21.34 0.38 10.74
C HIS A 621 -21.60 -0.17 9.33
N VAL A 622 -21.01 0.44 8.30
CA VAL A 622 -21.10 -0.04 6.91
C VAL A 622 -20.37 -1.37 6.72
N SER A 623 -19.19 -1.57 7.33
CA SER A 623 -18.49 -2.85 7.32
C SER A 623 -19.20 -3.94 8.14
N GLY A 624 -20.11 -3.54 9.02
CA GLY A 624 -20.80 -4.43 9.95
C GLY A 624 -19.85 -4.99 11.03
N ASP A 625 -18.86 -4.20 11.44
CA ASP A 625 -17.98 -4.47 12.57
C ASP A 625 -18.55 -3.79 13.83
N ASP A 626 -19.30 -4.56 14.62
CA ASP A 626 -19.97 -4.04 15.82
C ASP A 626 -18.97 -3.62 16.90
N LYS A 627 -17.78 -4.24 16.96
CA LYS A 627 -16.78 -3.94 17.99
C LYS A 627 -16.05 -2.63 17.69
N LEU A 628 -15.64 -2.40 16.44
CA LEU A 628 -15.11 -1.10 16.02
C LEU A 628 -16.16 0.01 16.18
N LYS A 629 -17.41 -0.27 15.85
CA LYS A 629 -18.51 0.67 16.04
C LYS A 629 -18.71 1.03 17.51
N GLU A 630 -18.67 0.05 18.40
CA GLU A 630 -18.72 0.26 19.86
C GLU A 630 -17.51 1.07 20.35
N TYR A 631 -16.30 0.74 19.89
CA TYR A 631 -15.07 1.48 20.22
C TYR A 631 -15.16 2.97 19.86
N TYR A 632 -15.59 3.31 18.64
CA TYR A 632 -15.76 4.71 18.25
C TYR A 632 -16.92 5.39 18.98
N ASP A 633 -17.96 4.65 19.36
CA ASP A 633 -19.02 5.18 20.22
C ASP A 633 -18.47 5.59 21.61
N CYS A 634 -17.61 4.76 22.21
CA CYS A 634 -16.89 5.09 23.43
C CYS A 634 -16.03 6.36 23.27
N CYS A 635 -15.30 6.47 22.15
CA CYS A 635 -14.49 7.66 21.84
C CYS A 635 -15.34 8.93 21.71
N ILE A 636 -16.50 8.84 21.04
CA ILE A 636 -17.43 9.97 20.89
C ILE A 636 -18.04 10.36 22.25
N ARG A 637 -18.42 9.38 23.08
CA ARG A 637 -18.93 9.63 24.43
C ARG A 637 -17.89 10.35 25.30
N TYR A 638 -16.64 9.90 25.26
CA TYR A 638 -15.53 10.58 25.93
C TYR A 638 -15.35 12.02 25.44
N LEU A 639 -15.26 12.23 24.12
CA LEU A 639 -15.08 13.57 23.53
C LEU A 639 -16.23 14.52 23.88
N THR A 640 -17.46 14.00 23.87
CA THR A 640 -18.67 14.76 24.26
C THR A 640 -18.61 15.16 25.73
N ALA A 641 -18.23 14.24 26.62
CA ALA A 641 -18.11 14.53 28.04
C ALA A 641 -17.00 15.56 28.32
N MET A 642 -15.89 15.50 27.57
CA MET A 642 -14.84 16.53 27.60
C MET A 642 -15.34 17.89 27.14
N GLN A 643 -16.20 17.95 26.11
CA GLN A 643 -16.72 19.23 25.60
C GLN A 643 -17.66 19.90 26.61
N VAL A 644 -18.51 19.10 27.27
CA VAL A 644 -19.40 19.58 28.34
C VAL A 644 -18.58 20.14 29.51
N PHE A 645 -17.48 19.48 29.87
CA PHE A 645 -16.56 19.95 30.91
C PHE A 645 -15.93 21.30 30.55
N ILE A 646 -15.42 21.44 29.32
CA ILE A 646 -14.76 22.67 28.84
C ILE A 646 -15.74 23.86 28.84
N ASN A 647 -16.97 23.66 28.37
CA ASN A 647 -17.98 24.72 28.25
C ASN A 647 -18.57 25.18 29.60
N GLY A 648 -18.21 24.53 30.71
CA GLY A 648 -18.68 24.92 32.04
C GLY A 648 -20.18 24.69 32.25
N GLU A 649 -20.82 23.89 31.40
CA GLU A 649 -22.21 23.44 31.57
C GLU A 649 -22.24 22.38 32.70
N GLY A 650 -22.02 22.85 33.92
CA GLY A 650 -21.99 22.08 35.16
C GLY A 650 -23.34 21.52 35.57
N ARG A 651 -23.95 20.70 34.70
CA ARG A 651 -24.87 19.66 35.14
C ARG A 651 -24.04 18.40 35.23
N THR A 652 -23.95 17.89 36.46
CA THR A 652 -23.46 16.57 36.87
C THR A 652 -22.95 15.74 35.70
N ILE A 653 -21.65 15.43 35.65
CA ILE A 653 -21.12 14.34 34.82
C ILE A 653 -21.82 13.05 35.30
N SER A 654 -23.08 12.84 34.90
CA SER A 654 -24.02 11.99 35.63
C SER A 654 -23.88 10.53 35.28
N ASN A 655 -23.15 10.21 34.20
CA ASN A 655 -23.02 8.85 33.68
C ASN A 655 -21.55 8.40 33.67
N PHE A 656 -20.82 8.64 34.77
CA PHE A 656 -19.48 8.07 34.96
C PHE A 656 -19.48 6.54 34.85
N THR A 657 -20.55 5.89 35.31
CA THR A 657 -20.72 4.42 35.30
C THR A 657 -20.75 3.82 33.89
N GLU A 658 -21.35 4.48 32.91
CA GLU A 658 -21.41 4.00 31.52
C GLU A 658 -20.03 4.07 30.86
N ILE A 659 -19.33 5.19 31.07
CA ILE A 659 -17.99 5.45 30.51
C ILE A 659 -16.92 4.55 31.17
N GLU A 660 -17.03 4.27 32.47
CA GLU A 660 -16.10 3.36 33.16
C GLU A 660 -16.18 1.92 32.62
N SER A 661 -17.38 1.46 32.27
CA SER A 661 -17.57 0.14 31.64
C SER A 661 -16.90 0.05 30.25
N ASP A 662 -16.82 1.16 29.53
CA ASP A 662 -16.17 1.22 28.21
C ASP A 662 -14.66 1.07 28.31
N PHE A 663 -14.03 1.64 29.33
CA PHE A 663 -12.59 1.56 29.54
C PHE A 663 -12.13 0.16 29.96
N LEU A 664 -12.99 -0.61 30.62
CA LEU A 664 -12.73 -2.02 30.91
C LEU A 664 -12.80 -2.88 29.64
N LYS A 665 -13.66 -2.51 28.68
CA LYS A 665 -13.80 -3.23 27.40
C LYS A 665 -12.66 -2.95 26.43
N PHE A 666 -12.12 -1.72 26.44
CA PHE A 666 -11.07 -1.27 25.51
C PHE A 666 -9.85 -0.72 26.28
N PRO A 667 -8.85 -1.55 26.58
CA PRO A 667 -7.66 -1.15 27.34
C PRO A 667 -6.88 0.04 26.74
N VAL A 668 -6.89 0.20 25.41
CA VAL A 668 -6.32 1.37 24.71
C VAL A 668 -6.90 2.71 25.20
N LEU A 669 -8.12 2.73 25.75
CA LEU A 669 -8.77 3.94 26.25
C LEU A 669 -8.49 4.21 27.74
N LYS A 670 -7.72 3.36 28.43
CA LYS A 670 -7.49 3.46 29.88
C LYS A 670 -6.92 4.82 30.31
N GLN A 671 -5.88 5.31 29.64
CA GLN A 671 -5.29 6.62 29.92
C GLN A 671 -6.33 7.75 29.81
N ARG A 672 -7.18 7.73 28.78
CA ARG A 672 -8.29 8.70 28.61
C ARG A 672 -9.31 8.58 29.74
N GLY A 673 -9.58 7.35 30.18
CA GLY A 673 -10.44 7.10 31.33
C GLY A 673 -9.88 7.58 32.66
N ASP A 674 -8.58 7.42 32.88
CA ASP A 674 -7.91 7.94 34.07
C ASP A 674 -7.94 9.47 34.10
N VAL A 675 -7.73 10.13 32.96
CA VAL A 675 -7.92 11.59 32.83
C VAL A 675 -9.37 11.97 33.18
N PHE A 676 -10.36 11.24 32.65
CA PHE A 676 -11.77 11.50 32.95
C PHE A 676 -12.10 11.35 34.44
N LYS A 677 -11.53 10.33 35.10
CA LYS A 677 -11.61 10.10 36.56
C LYS A 677 -11.07 11.30 37.34
N LEU A 678 -9.90 11.81 36.96
CA LEU A 678 -9.29 12.98 37.59
C LEU A 678 -10.17 14.23 37.44
N LEU A 679 -10.75 14.46 36.26
CA LEU A 679 -11.66 15.60 36.02
C LEU A 679 -12.98 15.47 36.79
N ALA A 680 -13.50 14.25 36.95
CA ALA A 680 -14.67 14.02 37.79
C ALA A 680 -14.38 14.36 39.26
N VAL A 681 -13.18 14.02 39.76
CA VAL A 681 -12.72 14.42 41.11
C VAL A 681 -12.63 15.94 41.23
N PHE A 682 -12.09 16.64 40.23
CA PHE A 682 -12.01 18.11 40.22
C PHE A 682 -13.37 18.77 40.51
N ASN A 683 -14.44 18.27 39.90
CA ASN A 683 -15.80 18.80 40.04
C ASN A 683 -16.55 18.39 41.33
N LYS A 684 -16.06 17.40 42.10
CA LYS A 684 -16.70 16.99 43.36
C LYS A 684 -16.59 18.10 44.42
N LYS A 685 -17.72 18.41 45.07
CA LYS A 685 -17.81 19.41 46.16
C LYS A 685 -17.49 18.83 47.55
N GLU A 686 -17.49 17.51 47.70
CA GLU A 686 -17.24 16.80 48.96
C GLU A 686 -15.74 16.51 49.17
N GLU A 687 -15.35 16.19 50.41
CA GLU A 687 -13.99 15.70 50.72
C GLU A 687 -13.74 14.37 49.98
N CYS A 688 -12.71 14.36 49.12
CA CYS A 688 -12.25 13.16 48.42
C CYS A 688 -11.03 12.57 49.12
N ASP A 689 -10.89 11.23 49.11
CA ASP A 689 -9.64 10.59 49.52
C ASP A 689 -8.54 10.91 48.52
N LEU A 690 -7.61 11.78 48.91
CA LEU A 690 -6.51 12.22 48.05
C LEU A 690 -5.50 11.10 47.76
N ARG A 691 -5.59 9.95 48.43
CA ARG A 691 -4.70 8.80 48.21
C ARG A 691 -4.82 8.20 46.82
N GLU A 692 -6.01 8.25 46.22
CA GLU A 692 -6.26 7.78 44.85
C GLU A 692 -5.55 8.65 43.80
N LEU A 693 -5.16 9.89 44.14
CA LEU A 693 -4.45 10.80 43.23
C LEU A 693 -2.93 10.57 43.23
N TYR A 694 -2.36 10.06 44.33
CA TYR A 694 -0.90 9.93 44.46
C TYR A 694 -0.29 8.95 43.44
N SER A 695 -0.98 7.84 43.16
CA SER A 695 -0.55 6.88 42.14
C SER A 695 -0.45 7.49 40.74
N HIS A 696 -1.33 8.46 40.42
CA HIS A 696 -1.32 9.16 39.14
C HIS A 696 -0.32 10.32 39.09
N VAL A 697 0.03 10.94 40.23
CA VAL A 697 1.04 12.01 40.31
C VAL A 697 2.44 11.49 39.97
N GLU A 698 2.72 10.23 40.32
CA GLU A 698 3.99 9.54 40.05
C GLU A 698 3.96 8.71 38.75
N ALA A 699 2.88 8.81 37.96
CA ALA A 699 2.76 8.06 36.71
C ALA A 699 3.90 8.39 35.73
N HIS A 700 4.40 7.37 35.03
CA HIS A 700 5.40 7.55 33.95
C HIS A 700 4.85 8.40 32.80
N ASP A 701 3.53 8.40 32.63
CA ASP A 701 2.84 9.32 31.75
C ASP A 701 2.85 10.75 32.33
N LYS A 702 3.73 11.58 31.74
CA LYS A 702 3.89 13.00 32.09
C LYS A 702 2.58 13.80 31.98
N TYR A 703 1.73 13.47 31.02
CA TYR A 703 0.47 14.16 30.78
C TYR A 703 -0.52 13.87 31.91
N LEU A 704 -0.79 12.59 32.18
CA LEU A 704 -1.64 12.16 33.29
C LEU A 704 -1.13 12.67 34.63
N ALA A 705 0.20 12.64 34.84
CA ALA A 705 0.81 13.19 36.04
C ALA A 705 0.60 14.70 36.18
N LYS A 706 0.64 15.47 35.07
CA LYS A 706 0.37 16.91 35.10
C LYS A 706 -1.09 17.22 35.41
N VAL A 707 -2.03 16.48 34.81
CA VAL A 707 -3.46 16.59 35.13
C VAL A 707 -3.70 16.27 36.61
N ALA A 708 -3.14 15.16 37.10
CA ALA A 708 -3.28 14.75 38.50
C ALA A 708 -2.73 15.80 39.47
N LYS A 709 -1.58 16.41 39.15
CA LYS A 709 -0.98 17.51 39.94
C LYS A 709 -1.87 18.75 39.98
N LEU A 710 -2.45 19.17 38.86
CA LEU A 710 -3.38 20.31 38.81
C LEU A 710 -4.66 20.03 39.60
N VAL A 711 -5.23 18.83 39.45
CA VAL A 711 -6.42 18.41 40.21
C VAL A 711 -6.13 18.38 41.72
N LEU A 712 -4.98 17.83 42.12
CA LEU A 712 -4.54 17.81 43.52
C LEU A 712 -4.33 19.24 44.06
N ALA A 713 -3.66 20.11 43.31
CA ALA A 713 -3.44 21.51 43.68
C ALA A 713 -4.77 22.25 43.90
N ALA A 714 -5.75 22.04 43.02
CA ALA A 714 -7.08 22.65 43.16
C ALA A 714 -7.80 22.18 44.42
N LYS A 715 -7.63 20.91 44.83
CA LYS A 715 -8.21 20.39 46.07
C LYS A 715 -7.51 20.92 47.32
N LEU A 716 -6.18 21.03 47.29
CA LEU A 716 -5.41 21.58 48.42
C LEU A 716 -5.71 23.06 48.66
N VAL A 717 -5.98 23.82 47.60
CA VAL A 717 -6.24 25.27 47.67
C VAL A 717 -7.75 25.57 47.61
N ALA A 718 -8.62 24.58 47.87
CA ALA A 718 -10.08 24.71 47.78
C ALA A 718 -10.66 25.88 48.61
N SER A 719 -9.97 26.30 49.69
CA SER A 719 -10.35 27.45 50.51
C SER A 719 -10.15 28.82 49.84
N SER A 720 -9.48 28.89 48.67
CA SER A 720 -9.19 30.13 47.94
C SER A 720 -9.77 30.09 46.51
N PRO A 721 -11.00 30.58 46.30
CA PRO A 721 -11.69 30.49 45.01
C PRO A 721 -10.92 31.06 43.80
N GLY A 722 -10.18 32.17 43.98
CA GLY A 722 -9.39 32.76 42.91
C GLY A 722 -8.21 31.90 42.43
N ALA A 723 -7.59 31.15 43.35
CA ALA A 723 -6.51 30.22 43.00
C ALA A 723 -7.06 28.96 42.32
N VAL A 724 -8.24 28.46 42.76
CA VAL A 724 -8.93 27.36 42.07
C VAL A 724 -9.30 27.75 40.64
N GLU A 725 -9.76 28.98 40.40
CA GLU A 725 -10.08 29.44 39.04
C GLU A 725 -8.83 29.58 38.16
N SER A 726 -7.70 30.03 38.71
CA SER A 726 -6.42 30.05 37.99
C SER A 726 -5.96 28.64 37.59
N ILE A 727 -6.07 27.67 38.51
CA ILE A 727 -5.75 26.27 38.23
C ILE A 727 -6.74 25.68 37.22
N ARG A 728 -8.02 26.08 37.28
CA ARG A 728 -9.04 25.69 36.30
C ARG A 728 -8.68 26.19 34.91
N GLN A 729 -8.20 27.43 34.78
CA GLN A 729 -7.74 27.98 33.50
C GLN A 729 -6.53 27.21 32.97
N GLU A 730 -5.52 26.93 33.80
CA GLU A 730 -4.36 26.14 33.39
C GLU A 730 -4.75 24.69 33.00
N LEU A 731 -5.69 24.08 33.73
CA LEU A 731 -6.24 22.77 33.39
C LEU A 731 -7.02 22.83 32.07
N LEU A 732 -7.84 23.85 31.84
CA LEU A 732 -8.53 24.03 30.57
C LEU A 732 -7.57 24.27 29.41
N GLU A 733 -6.51 25.05 29.61
CA GLU A 733 -5.43 25.22 28.63
C GLU A 733 -4.77 23.87 28.34
N LEU A 734 -4.42 23.10 29.37
CA LEU A 734 -3.84 21.76 29.21
C LEU A 734 -4.77 20.80 28.46
N LEU A 735 -6.07 20.83 28.74
CA LEU A 735 -7.09 20.02 28.05
C LEU A 735 -7.42 20.53 26.64
N SER A 736 -7.10 21.80 26.35
CA SER A 736 -7.30 22.43 25.04
C SER A 736 -6.05 22.37 24.16
N ILE A 737 -4.89 22.01 24.74
CA ILE A 737 -3.59 21.83 24.09
C ILE A 737 -3.34 20.34 23.85
N ASP A 738 -2.59 20.05 22.78
CA ASP A 738 -2.46 18.75 22.13
C ASP A 738 -1.95 17.58 23.03
N PHE A 739 -2.53 16.39 22.82
CA PHE A 739 -2.42 15.17 23.65
C PHE A 739 -1.49 14.07 23.08
N GLU A 740 -0.84 14.28 21.95
CA GLU A 740 0.14 13.30 21.44
C GLU A 740 1.57 13.86 21.31
N ASN A 741 1.74 15.16 21.55
CA ASN A 741 3.08 15.68 21.78
C ASN A 741 3.41 15.44 23.26
N LYS A 742 3.94 14.24 23.57
CA LYS A 742 5.16 14.28 24.40
C LYS A 742 6.02 15.33 23.72
N GLU A 743 6.45 16.35 24.44
CA GLU A 743 7.66 17.06 24.05
C GLU A 743 8.72 15.95 23.93
N VAL A 744 8.80 15.35 22.73
CA VAL A 744 10.07 15.06 22.11
C VAL A 744 10.75 16.39 22.29
N GLU A 745 11.76 16.44 23.16
CA GLU A 745 12.84 17.37 22.91
C GLU A 745 13.11 17.14 21.44
N GLU A 746 12.62 18.03 20.57
CA GLU A 746 13.02 18.04 19.18
C GLU A 746 14.52 17.80 19.30
N GLU A 747 15.03 16.70 18.76
CA GLU A 747 16.45 16.64 18.50
C GLU A 747 16.64 17.81 17.54
N LYS A 748 16.87 18.99 18.13
CA LYS A 748 16.91 20.25 17.43
C LYS A 748 18.07 20.03 16.52
N ILE A 749 17.77 19.84 15.24
CA ILE A 749 18.78 19.62 14.23
C ILE A 749 19.64 20.88 14.27
N LYS A 750 20.80 20.76 14.93
CA LYS A 750 21.70 21.88 15.14
C LYS A 750 22.54 22.01 13.90
N PHE A 751 22.64 23.22 13.38
CA PHE A 751 23.53 23.55 12.27
C PHE A 751 24.97 23.77 12.75
N GLY A 752 25.30 23.47 14.01
CA GLY A 752 26.58 23.76 14.65
C GLY A 752 26.68 25.22 15.10
N SER A 753 27.90 25.76 15.16
CA SER A 753 28.15 27.18 15.51
C SER A 753 28.66 27.97 14.31
N GLU A 754 28.40 29.28 14.29
CA GLU A 754 28.96 30.17 13.27
C GLU A 754 30.49 30.15 13.29
N ASN A 755 31.10 30.12 12.11
CA ASN A 755 32.56 30.05 11.98
C ASN A 755 33.04 30.77 10.70
N GLY A 756 34.28 30.46 10.27
CA GLY A 756 34.90 31.00 9.07
C GLY A 756 34.16 30.73 7.76
N ALA A 757 33.40 29.63 7.69
CA ALA A 757 32.73 29.14 6.51
C ALA A 757 31.21 28.94 6.72
N ARG A 758 30.66 29.33 7.87
CA ARG A 758 29.25 29.16 8.24
C ARG A 758 28.73 30.42 8.93
N GLU A 759 27.63 30.97 8.43
CA GLU A 759 26.93 32.13 8.99
C GLU A 759 25.42 31.86 9.08
N PHE A 760 24.77 32.32 10.13
CA PHE A 760 23.34 32.20 10.38
C PHE A 760 22.64 33.56 10.33
N LYS A 761 21.43 33.56 9.76
CA LYS A 761 20.52 34.70 9.79
C LYS A 761 19.09 34.19 9.94
N CYS A 762 18.33 34.80 10.85
CA CYS A 762 16.94 34.38 11.08
C CYS A 762 16.03 34.72 9.88
N SER A 763 16.30 35.81 9.16
CA SER A 763 15.38 36.37 8.16
C SER A 763 16.07 37.32 7.18
N ILE A 764 15.51 37.49 5.97
CA ILE A 764 15.86 38.56 5.01
C ILE A 764 14.96 39.80 5.11
N VAL A 765 13.91 39.73 5.93
CA VAL A 765 12.90 40.79 6.07
C VAL A 765 13.00 41.47 7.44
N TYR A 766 13.26 40.70 8.50
CA TYR A 766 13.13 41.15 9.88
C TYR A 766 14.51 41.26 10.56
N PRO A 767 14.99 42.47 10.89
CA PRO A 767 16.19 42.64 11.70
C PRO A 767 15.98 42.14 13.14
N ALA A 768 17.00 41.46 13.69
CA ALA A 768 16.97 40.94 15.06
C ALA A 768 16.69 42.00 16.14
N GLU A 769 17.13 43.25 15.90
CA GLU A 769 17.01 44.37 16.86
C GLU A 769 15.63 45.05 16.86
N ALA A 770 14.79 44.78 15.87
CA ALA A 770 13.63 45.62 15.53
C ALA A 770 12.27 45.10 16.03
N GLN A 771 12.23 44.12 16.95
CA GLN A 771 10.99 43.55 17.52
C GLN A 771 9.91 43.27 16.45
N TRP A 772 10.25 42.52 15.40
CA TRP A 772 9.34 42.13 14.29
C TRP A 772 8.89 43.25 13.34
N GLN A 773 9.53 44.42 13.35
CA GLN A 773 9.32 45.41 12.29
C GLN A 773 10.10 45.01 11.00
N PRO A 774 9.43 44.95 9.84
CA PRO A 774 10.08 44.58 8.59
C PRO A 774 10.96 45.72 8.05
N ASP A 775 12.21 45.39 7.70
CA ASP A 775 13.18 46.29 7.07
C ASP A 775 14.05 45.47 6.09
N VAL A 776 13.49 45.29 4.88
CA VAL A 776 14.08 44.46 3.82
C VAL A 776 15.41 45.04 3.34
N ASP A 777 15.50 46.35 3.16
CA ASP A 777 16.72 46.99 2.62
C ASP A 777 17.91 46.80 3.57
N LYS A 778 17.70 46.96 4.89
CA LYS A 778 18.75 46.72 5.89
C LYS A 778 19.17 45.26 5.91
N GLN A 779 18.22 44.32 5.91
CA GLN A 779 18.54 42.88 5.97
C GLN A 779 19.19 42.36 4.69
N VAL A 780 18.68 42.72 3.51
CA VAL A 780 19.33 42.41 2.23
C VAL A 780 20.76 42.95 2.20
N GLY A 781 20.98 44.17 2.70
CA GLY A 781 22.33 44.74 2.85
C GLY A 781 23.26 43.89 3.72
N VAL A 782 22.75 43.30 4.81
CA VAL A 782 23.49 42.36 5.66
C VAL A 782 23.81 41.06 4.93
N ILE A 783 22.84 40.47 4.23
CA ILE A 783 23.01 39.25 3.43
C ILE A 783 24.09 39.46 2.36
N LEU A 784 23.98 40.54 1.58
CA LEU A 784 24.95 40.88 0.53
C LEU A 784 26.35 41.14 1.12
N LYS A 785 26.44 41.79 2.28
CA LYS A 785 27.71 42.01 2.97
C LYS A 785 28.38 40.69 3.35
N THR A 786 27.61 39.73 3.86
CA THR A 786 28.11 38.38 4.19
C THR A 786 28.59 37.65 2.93
N ILE A 787 27.80 37.68 1.84
CA ILE A 787 28.20 37.09 0.55
C ILE A 787 29.50 37.71 0.04
N CYS A 788 29.64 39.04 0.07
CA CYS A 788 30.88 39.74 -0.28
C CYS A 788 32.07 39.29 0.59
N GLY A 789 31.83 39.09 1.89
CA GLY A 789 32.80 38.55 2.84
C GLY A 789 33.30 37.15 2.46
N PHE A 790 32.40 36.24 2.08
CA PHE A 790 32.75 34.88 1.68
C PHE A 790 33.49 34.83 0.33
N LEU A 791 33.06 35.61 -0.67
CA LEU A 791 33.72 35.70 -1.98
C LEU A 791 35.18 36.14 -1.86
N ASN A 792 35.47 37.12 -0.99
CA ASN A 792 36.82 37.61 -0.71
C ASN A 792 37.60 36.76 0.33
N GLY A 793 36.91 35.86 1.04
CA GLY A 793 37.44 34.93 2.02
C GLY A 793 37.74 33.56 1.42
N ALA A 794 37.49 32.49 2.17
CA ALA A 794 37.68 31.10 1.76
C ALA A 794 36.40 30.43 1.22
N GLY A 795 35.35 31.21 0.93
CA GLY A 795 34.00 30.69 0.69
C GLY A 795 33.28 30.26 1.98
N GLY A 796 32.02 29.84 1.84
CA GLY A 796 31.19 29.39 2.96
C GLY A 796 29.71 29.27 2.62
N VAL A 797 28.90 28.88 3.60
CA VAL A 797 27.45 28.76 3.50
C VAL A 797 26.77 29.73 4.46
N LEU A 798 25.84 30.52 3.93
CA LEU A 798 24.94 31.37 4.69
C LEU A 798 23.59 30.66 4.82
N TYR A 799 23.14 30.41 6.04
CA TYR A 799 21.82 29.85 6.33
C TYR A 799 20.86 30.94 6.74
N ILE A 800 19.74 31.05 6.01
CA ILE A 800 18.64 31.98 6.26
C ILE A 800 17.45 31.16 6.80
N GLY A 801 16.83 31.63 7.88
CA GLY A 801 15.85 30.86 8.65
C GLY A 801 16.47 30.03 9.77
N VAL A 802 17.69 30.37 10.22
CA VAL A 802 18.40 29.72 11.34
C VAL A 802 18.80 30.81 12.33
N ASN A 803 18.55 30.58 13.61
CA ASN A 803 18.95 31.52 14.65
C ASN A 803 20.42 31.41 15.05
N ASP A 804 20.89 32.37 15.84
CA ASP A 804 22.30 32.46 16.27
C ASP A 804 22.78 31.23 17.07
N PHE A 805 21.85 30.41 17.58
CA PHE A 805 22.15 29.14 18.27
C PHE A 805 22.23 27.94 17.32
N GLY A 806 22.11 28.16 16.00
CA GLY A 806 22.12 27.10 14.99
C GLY A 806 20.84 26.27 14.95
N ILE A 807 19.72 26.79 15.45
CA ILE A 807 18.42 26.11 15.45
C ILE A 807 17.56 26.67 14.30
N PRO A 808 16.90 25.82 13.49
CA PRO A 808 16.04 26.29 12.40
C PRO A 808 14.76 26.95 12.93
N ASP A 809 14.59 28.24 12.64
CA ASP A 809 13.37 29.03 12.94
C ASP A 809 12.46 29.15 11.70
N GLY A 810 13.03 28.97 10.51
CA GLY A 810 12.33 28.96 9.23
C GLY A 810 12.08 30.34 8.61
N ILE A 811 11.95 30.40 7.28
CA ILE A 811 11.71 31.64 6.50
C ILE A 811 10.22 31.93 6.23
N LYS A 812 9.29 31.26 6.92
CA LYS A 812 7.85 31.36 6.63
C LYS A 812 7.33 32.80 6.70
N ASN A 813 7.72 33.55 7.73
CA ASN A 813 7.33 34.95 7.89
C ASN A 813 7.84 35.83 6.73
N ASP A 814 9.01 35.52 6.16
CA ASP A 814 9.54 36.25 5.02
C ASP A 814 8.72 35.95 3.75
N LEU A 815 8.36 34.68 3.55
CA LEU A 815 7.52 34.24 2.43
C LEU A 815 6.15 34.93 2.47
N ASP A 816 5.55 35.00 3.67
CA ASP A 816 4.26 35.65 3.90
C ASP A 816 4.34 37.17 3.66
N TYR A 817 5.38 37.83 4.17
CA TYR A 817 5.57 39.28 3.98
C TYR A 817 5.83 39.65 2.52
N LEU A 818 6.73 38.92 1.85
CA LEU A 818 7.06 39.12 0.44
C LEU A 818 5.97 38.57 -0.50
N ARG A 819 4.96 37.88 0.04
CA ARG A 819 3.87 37.20 -0.69
C ARG A 819 4.41 36.32 -1.83
N CYS A 820 5.36 35.46 -1.48
CA CYS A 820 6.12 34.67 -2.46
C CYS A 820 6.28 33.21 -2.02
N ASN A 821 6.59 32.33 -2.98
CA ASN A 821 7.03 30.95 -2.71
C ASN A 821 8.56 30.88 -2.76
N THR A 822 9.15 29.71 -2.45
CA THR A 822 10.61 29.49 -2.46
C THR A 822 11.28 29.88 -3.77
N ASP A 823 10.63 29.61 -4.91
CA ASP A 823 11.18 29.95 -6.23
C ASP A 823 11.29 31.46 -6.43
N LYS A 824 10.24 32.20 -6.05
CA LYS A 824 10.24 33.67 -6.10
C LYS A 824 11.20 34.28 -5.07
N TYR A 825 11.38 33.62 -3.93
CA TYR A 825 12.36 34.02 -2.91
C TYR A 825 13.80 33.84 -3.41
N GLU A 826 14.10 32.73 -4.10
CA GLU A 826 15.38 32.52 -4.78
C GLU A 826 15.61 33.57 -5.87
N LEU A 827 14.60 33.81 -6.71
CA LEU A 827 14.67 34.83 -7.77
C LEU A 827 14.95 36.23 -7.19
N PHE A 828 14.34 36.57 -6.05
CA PHE A 828 14.61 37.81 -5.34
C PHE A 828 16.08 37.91 -4.93
N LEU A 829 16.60 36.89 -4.24
CA LEU A 829 18.01 36.83 -3.84
C LEU A 829 18.97 36.91 -5.04
N ARG A 830 18.69 36.16 -6.11
CA ARG A 830 19.52 36.16 -7.33
C ARG A 830 19.52 37.52 -8.02
N LYS A 831 18.39 38.23 -8.02
CA LYS A 831 18.29 39.58 -8.59
C LYS A 831 19.18 40.56 -7.82
N GLU A 832 19.14 40.52 -6.49
CA GLU A 832 19.98 41.38 -5.65
C GLU A 832 21.47 41.02 -5.79
N ILE A 833 21.83 39.73 -5.75
CA ILE A 833 23.22 39.27 -5.95
C ILE A 833 23.75 39.71 -7.32
N ALA A 834 22.97 39.52 -8.40
CA ALA A 834 23.37 39.90 -9.75
C ALA A 834 23.51 41.42 -9.91
N ALA A 835 22.66 42.21 -9.23
CA ALA A 835 22.72 43.67 -9.27
C ALA A 835 24.00 44.22 -8.62
N TYR A 836 24.45 43.64 -7.51
CA TYR A 836 25.61 44.14 -6.76
C TYR A 836 26.94 43.48 -7.14
N PHE A 837 26.94 42.21 -7.55
CA PHE A 837 28.17 41.45 -7.81
C PHE A 837 28.33 40.99 -9.27
N GLY A 838 27.31 41.19 -10.11
CA GLY A 838 27.33 40.83 -11.52
C GLY A 838 26.91 39.37 -11.80
N GLY A 839 26.66 39.09 -13.08
CA GLY A 839 26.12 37.80 -13.53
C GLY A 839 27.07 36.61 -13.33
N ASP A 840 28.38 36.83 -13.41
CA ASP A 840 29.39 35.78 -13.24
C ASP A 840 29.36 35.21 -11.81
N VAL A 841 29.41 36.10 -10.80
CA VAL A 841 29.31 35.70 -9.39
C VAL A 841 27.97 35.01 -9.09
N ASN A 842 26.87 35.54 -9.61
CA ASN A 842 25.55 34.94 -9.42
C ASN A 842 25.46 33.50 -9.98
N GLY A 843 26.14 33.22 -11.10
CA GLY A 843 26.19 31.89 -11.69
C GLY A 843 26.97 30.85 -10.86
N LEU A 844 27.85 31.31 -9.97
CA LEU A 844 28.67 30.43 -9.12
C LEU A 844 28.03 30.13 -7.75
N ILE A 845 27.00 30.90 -7.36
CA ILE A 845 26.29 30.73 -6.08
C ILE A 845 25.17 29.71 -6.21
N VAL A 846 25.17 28.75 -5.29
CA VAL A 846 24.14 27.70 -5.19
C VAL A 846 23.19 28.04 -4.05
N ILE A 847 21.90 28.14 -4.36
CA ILE A 847 20.84 28.37 -3.36
C ILE A 847 20.00 27.09 -3.28
N LYS A 848 19.76 26.60 -2.07
CA LYS A 848 18.93 25.42 -1.82
C LYS A 848 18.01 25.65 -0.62
N PHE A 849 16.84 25.04 -0.66
CA PHE A 849 15.89 25.04 0.45
C PHE A 849 15.73 23.63 1.00
N ARG A 850 15.59 23.51 2.31
CA ARG A 850 15.28 22.24 2.97
C ARG A 850 14.30 22.46 4.12
N TYR A 851 13.41 21.49 4.29
CA TYR A 851 12.47 21.43 5.40
C TYR A 851 13.11 20.73 6.60
N PHE A 852 12.95 21.34 7.77
CA PHE A 852 13.29 20.78 9.08
C PHE A 852 12.02 20.86 9.94
N GLY A 853 11.23 19.78 9.95
CA GLY A 853 9.86 19.82 10.46
C GLY A 853 9.01 20.85 9.70
N ASN A 854 8.44 21.82 10.41
CA ASN A 854 7.65 22.91 9.83
C ASN A 854 8.48 24.13 9.39
N ALA A 855 9.79 24.15 9.65
CA ALA A 855 10.68 25.26 9.31
C ALA A 855 11.36 25.03 7.96
N ILE A 856 11.31 26.05 7.09
CA ILE A 856 12.03 26.06 5.80
C ILE A 856 13.32 26.85 5.97
N VAL A 857 14.48 26.23 5.74
CA VAL A 857 15.79 26.90 5.77
C VAL A 857 16.31 27.09 4.35
N CYS A 858 16.82 28.27 4.05
CA CYS A 858 17.49 28.61 2.80
C CYS A 858 19.01 28.62 3.01
N ALA A 859 19.74 27.74 2.32
CA ALA A 859 21.20 27.71 2.31
C ALA A 859 21.72 28.37 1.04
N VAL A 860 22.54 29.41 1.21
CA VAL A 860 23.24 30.13 0.13
C VAL A 860 24.72 29.76 0.21
N SER A 861 25.15 28.87 -0.68
CA SER A 861 26.53 28.41 -0.78
C SER A 861 27.33 29.34 -1.70
N VAL A 862 28.37 29.96 -1.12
CA VAL A 862 29.16 31.01 -1.74
C VAL A 862 30.61 30.53 -1.87
N PRO A 863 31.15 30.41 -3.09
CA PRO A 863 32.52 29.96 -3.28
C PRO A 863 33.52 31.09 -2.99
N GLU A 864 34.80 30.72 -2.88
CA GLU A 864 35.88 31.68 -2.99
C GLU A 864 35.94 32.23 -4.43
N TYR A 865 35.99 33.56 -4.57
CA TYR A 865 36.08 34.19 -5.89
C TYR A 865 37.52 34.59 -6.23
N HIS A 866 37.91 34.40 -7.49
CA HIS A 866 39.28 34.60 -7.99
C HIS A 866 39.70 36.09 -8.08
N ALA A 867 38.75 37.01 -7.98
CA ALA A 867 38.99 38.46 -8.00
C ALA A 867 38.45 39.13 -6.73
N VAL A 868 38.88 40.36 -6.46
CA VAL A 868 38.37 41.13 -5.32
C VAL A 868 36.99 41.69 -5.66
N VAL A 869 36.00 41.32 -4.85
CA VAL A 869 34.61 41.77 -4.97
C VAL A 869 34.37 42.95 -4.02
N MET A 870 33.58 43.93 -4.47
CA MET A 870 33.24 45.12 -3.69
C MET A 870 31.72 45.20 -3.53
N LEU A 871 31.26 45.56 -2.33
CA LEU A 871 29.88 45.95 -2.08
C LEU A 871 29.87 47.46 -1.82
N ASN A 872 29.18 48.23 -2.66
CA ASN A 872 29.10 49.70 -2.56
C ASN A 872 30.47 50.41 -2.46
N GLY A 873 31.46 49.91 -3.21
CA GLY A 873 32.83 50.46 -3.22
C GLY A 873 33.70 50.05 -2.03
N VAL A 874 33.18 49.22 -1.11
CA VAL A 874 33.89 48.72 0.07
C VAL A 874 34.21 47.24 -0.10
N VAL A 875 35.43 46.84 0.26
CA VAL A 875 35.85 45.43 0.26
C VAL A 875 35.64 44.86 1.64
N TRP A 876 34.81 43.82 1.72
CA TRP A 876 34.54 43.06 2.93
C TRP A 876 35.20 41.69 2.81
N GLN A 877 35.81 41.21 3.89
CA GLN A 877 36.39 39.87 3.94
C GLN A 877 35.97 39.17 5.23
N ARG A 878 35.55 37.91 5.10
CA ARG A 878 35.30 37.04 6.24
C ARG A 878 36.63 36.63 6.89
N GLN A 879 36.78 36.91 8.18
CA GLN A 879 37.95 36.56 9.00
C GLN A 879 37.46 35.94 10.30
N GLY A 880 37.61 34.62 10.44
CA GLY A 880 36.98 33.88 11.54
C GLY A 880 35.46 34.01 11.49
N ASN A 881 34.82 34.26 12.64
CA ASN A 881 33.37 34.41 12.73
C ASN A 881 32.85 35.84 12.43
N SER A 882 33.66 36.70 11.81
CA SER A 882 33.28 38.11 11.58
C SER A 882 33.60 38.58 10.17
N THR A 883 32.77 39.46 9.62
CA THR A 883 32.95 40.08 8.30
C THR A 883 33.45 41.52 8.45
N LEU A 884 34.73 41.75 8.16
CA LEU A 884 35.45 43.00 8.43
C LEU A 884 35.80 43.76 7.14
N VAL A 885 35.96 45.08 7.26
CA VAL A 885 36.43 45.94 6.15
C VAL A 885 37.92 45.71 5.92
N VAL A 886 38.33 45.51 4.68
CA VAL A 886 39.73 45.39 4.31
C VAL A 886 40.36 46.78 4.17
N THR A 887 41.39 47.06 4.97
CA THR A 887 42.09 48.36 4.95
C THR A 887 42.91 48.55 3.67
N SER A 888 43.32 49.79 3.38
CA SER A 888 44.05 50.14 2.15
C SER A 888 45.41 49.42 2.00
N GLY A 889 46.07 49.05 3.11
CA GLY A 889 47.29 48.25 3.11
C GLY A 889 47.03 46.78 2.76
N ASP A 890 46.04 46.17 3.40
CA ASP A 890 45.66 44.76 3.22
C ASP A 890 45.05 44.49 1.85
N LEU A 891 44.36 45.48 1.28
CA LEU A 891 43.73 45.39 -0.04
C LEU A 891 44.77 45.10 -1.14
N ARG A 892 45.98 45.67 -1.05
CA ARG A 892 47.06 45.38 -2.00
C ARG A 892 47.53 43.93 -1.90
N LEU A 893 47.60 43.39 -0.69
CA LEU A 893 47.99 42.00 -0.45
C LEU A 893 46.90 41.03 -0.92
N LEU A 894 45.62 41.33 -0.66
CA LEU A 894 44.49 40.52 -1.10
C LEU A 894 44.43 40.46 -2.63
N LYS A 895 44.55 41.61 -3.32
CA LYS A 895 44.62 41.66 -4.80
C LYS A 895 45.77 40.83 -5.36
N ARG A 896 46.93 40.81 -4.68
CA ARG A 896 48.09 40.00 -5.10
C ARG A 896 47.85 38.49 -4.91
N ARG A 897 47.24 38.08 -3.80
CA ARG A 897 46.89 36.67 -3.51
C ARG A 897 45.89 36.13 -4.53
N LYS A 898 44.79 36.85 -4.73
CA LYS A 898 43.73 36.50 -5.70
C LYS A 898 44.28 36.38 -7.13
N LYS A 899 45.20 37.28 -7.54
CA LYS A 899 45.87 37.22 -8.85
C LYS A 899 46.81 36.01 -9.03
N MET A 900 47.32 35.41 -7.94
CA MET A 900 48.15 34.20 -7.98
C MET A 900 47.32 32.90 -8.01
N GLN A 901 46.03 32.95 -7.66
CA GLN A 901 45.08 31.82 -7.64
C GLN A 901 44.19 31.76 -8.90
N ALA A 902 44.54 32.46 -9.98
CA ALA A 902 43.63 32.78 -11.10
C ALA A 902 43.18 31.59 -11.98
N ASP A 903 43.63 30.37 -11.73
CA ASP A 903 43.21 29.18 -12.49
C ASP A 903 42.31 28.28 -11.62
N LEU A 904 41.04 28.15 -12.05
CA LEU A 904 39.91 27.35 -11.54
C LEU A 904 38.94 28.10 -10.58
N ALA A 905 37.81 28.56 -11.12
CA ALA A 905 36.62 28.85 -10.34
C ALA A 905 36.04 27.53 -9.79
N VAL A 906 36.13 27.33 -8.49
CA VAL A 906 35.58 26.14 -7.82
C VAL A 906 34.10 26.38 -7.56
N MET A 907 33.23 25.50 -8.06
CA MET A 907 31.81 25.53 -7.69
C MET A 907 31.65 25.29 -6.18
N ALA A 908 30.65 25.92 -5.58
CA ALA A 908 30.41 25.75 -4.15
C ALA A 908 30.05 24.28 -3.82
N ASN A 909 30.77 23.66 -2.87
CA ASN A 909 30.65 22.23 -2.55
C ASN A 909 29.38 21.91 -1.74
N ALA A 910 28.82 20.72 -2.01
CA ALA A 910 27.96 19.97 -1.11
C ALA A 910 28.84 19.09 -0.18
N PRO A 911 28.44 18.78 1.05
CA PRO A 911 27.08 18.85 1.61
C PRO A 911 26.67 20.21 2.19
N LEU A 912 25.37 20.55 2.11
CA LEU A 912 24.85 21.86 2.51
C LEU A 912 24.00 21.83 3.79
N PHE A 913 23.58 20.67 4.27
CA PHE A 913 22.67 20.60 5.41
C PHE A 913 23.08 19.48 6.39
N PRO A 914 22.76 19.62 7.69
CA PRO A 914 22.91 18.52 8.65
C PRO A 914 22.21 17.24 8.14
N GLY A 915 22.89 16.09 8.27
CA GLY A 915 22.41 14.80 7.77
C GLY A 915 22.85 14.45 6.34
N ASP A 916 23.40 15.40 5.57
CA ASP A 916 24.06 15.09 4.32
C ASP A 916 25.42 14.38 4.57
N SER A 917 25.78 13.40 3.73
CA SER A 917 27.06 12.69 3.84
C SER A 917 28.25 13.66 3.72
N GLY A 918 29.06 13.75 4.79
CA GLY A 918 30.23 14.65 4.88
C GLY A 918 29.98 16.01 5.56
N TYR A 919 28.80 16.26 6.14
CA TYR A 919 28.51 17.49 6.87
C TYR A 919 29.11 17.44 8.29
N GLU A 920 30.09 18.29 8.58
CA GLU A 920 30.71 18.39 9.91
C GLU A 920 29.99 19.43 10.78
N LEU A 921 29.68 19.09 12.04
CA LEU A 921 28.98 19.97 13.00
C LEU A 921 29.89 21.05 13.59
#